data_AF-A0A9Q5N976-F1
#
_entry.id   AF-A0A9Q5N976-F1
#
_cell.length_a   1.000
_cell.length_b   1.000
_cell.length_c   1.000
_cell.angle_alpha   90.00
_cell.angle_beta   90.00
_cell.angle_gamma   90.00
#
_symmetry.space_group_name_H-M   'P 1'
#
loop_
_entity.id
_entity.type
_entity.pdbx_description
1 polymer ?
#
loop_
_entity_poly.entity_id
_entity_poly.type
_entity_poly.pdbx_seq_one_letter_code
_entity_poly.pdbx_strand_id
1 'polypeptide(L)'
;MDIATTAIDAAKQIYEILSLIRENKEACVQLSLQLMNEIQSLEELRKGMVSDALPELDSQIASLASDLGDLLYTCKKLYKIKPGFRGKIKYFVNTRVDPWSIEKKLKEVEKKAGKAYTLFFVGLSITCHTRNALTGLQTLAHGREQICLAEIKEGVMKNDESINQLKQSLGNTLQARQAQSESFNLFAADDRYREDRMSQEEALILEFADGQQEDGSPSCGPNTPRNIAASLPIGEQSADQRLFEAKRTPKLKITINEAIQEMLSLLSNLHNPKLQTPLSQWVLKALSEICLSVLLPETEKNPEVFQPLLAKVLVVYAEGLETNEQQEEGLVRLHEALSIYRQLAEREPNAYAPDLASTLDATSEALMYLGRNEEASGLSTEAVMIMKDAAEKNPGKYQSELARLLRNQGYAFSYCKMLPEAAKAREQLVKLLEQLAGREPETYTPYLPGALKNLFVSLRRLDRHQEALKVLKREVEVRRQVSRNDLVEHICKFPERFMGLATKLAVQGHLDDACDACEEVAKLRNRFEDDSPGAHGCALADTYDELSKRLGWREQAVTIAQNSVDLRSELLDGNSERNFSLVKSTCNLAIRLSGVSRIDEALSSVNCAIVMCDGFKRCDPQVFEPLLATCFVVERDILFRAGRHNEALKAASKAAELWFSLIKHDPKMYGCEYARAASWLAVRYEATGKVEDAIRCAKAAVDNFEILVDEDPETNRCELARAYNILAISHGKLDQSQLALPHAEKALEIFRELVDKDSKAYAADLVKSLETIHSVFSRLGRNKEALDTIKEAVDIYRRLATEKPQTYKPLLALALQTYCTCLSRISQEKEALKAIREAIDIYKGLEKEKPEAYESRLADSRRLLSQVMSRLSMMGQFES
;
A
#
# COMPACT_ATOMS: atom_id res chain seq x y z
N MET A 1 45.37 26.35 -12.61
CA MET A 1 44.86 27.10 -13.76
C MET A 1 44.59 26.14 -14.91
N ASP A 2 45.55 25.79 -15.76
CA ASP A 2 45.32 25.02 -17.00
C ASP A 2 44.53 23.72 -16.83
N ILE A 3 44.76 22.97 -15.75
CA ILE A 3 43.98 21.75 -15.41
C ILE A 3 42.49 22.09 -15.15
N ALA A 4 42.21 23.18 -14.42
CA ALA A 4 40.85 23.64 -14.15
C ALA A 4 40.18 24.20 -15.42
N THR A 5 40.91 24.94 -16.25
CA THR A 5 40.41 25.40 -17.57
C THR A 5 40.04 24.20 -18.46
N THR A 6 40.92 23.20 -18.54
CA THR A 6 40.68 21.97 -19.31
C THR A 6 39.49 21.17 -18.78
N ALA A 7 39.30 21.14 -17.45
CA ALA A 7 38.15 20.51 -16.82
C ALA A 7 36.84 21.25 -17.10
N ILE A 8 36.85 22.59 -17.05
CA ILE A 8 35.70 23.44 -17.40
C ILE A 8 35.30 23.23 -18.86
N ASP A 9 36.26 23.20 -19.79
CA ASP A 9 35.97 22.99 -21.21
C ASP A 9 35.43 21.58 -21.49
N ALA A 10 35.91 20.56 -20.76
CA ALA A 10 35.36 19.21 -20.82
C ALA A 10 33.94 19.14 -20.21
N ALA A 11 33.70 19.84 -19.09
CA ALA A 11 32.39 19.94 -18.44
C ALA A 11 31.34 20.58 -19.36
N LYS A 12 31.71 21.69 -20.03
CA LYS A 12 30.87 22.39 -21.02
C LYS A 12 30.49 21.47 -22.18
N GLN A 13 31.46 20.77 -22.78
CA GLN A 13 31.21 19.81 -23.86
C GLN A 13 30.31 18.66 -23.42
N ILE A 14 30.50 18.13 -22.20
CA ILE A 14 29.65 17.08 -21.65
C ILE A 14 28.23 17.60 -21.38
N TYR A 15 28.08 18.82 -20.86
CA TYR A 15 26.78 19.46 -20.64
C TYR A 15 26.05 19.73 -21.96
N GLU A 16 26.74 20.23 -22.99
CA GLU A 16 26.19 20.38 -24.36
C GLU A 16 25.72 19.05 -24.93
N ILE A 17 26.52 17.97 -24.79
CA ILE A 17 26.13 16.62 -25.22
C ILE A 17 24.91 16.12 -24.44
N LEU A 18 24.83 16.34 -23.12
CA LEU A 18 23.67 15.98 -22.31
C LEU A 18 22.43 16.81 -22.66
N SER A 19 22.58 18.10 -22.99
CA SER A 19 21.49 18.96 -23.49
C SER A 19 20.99 18.47 -24.85
N LEU A 20 21.89 18.15 -25.79
CA LEU A 20 21.54 17.58 -27.09
C LEU A 20 20.87 16.20 -26.95
N ILE A 21 21.32 15.34 -26.03
CA ILE A 21 20.65 14.07 -25.71
C ILE A 21 19.26 14.32 -25.12
N ARG A 22 19.09 15.36 -24.28
CA ARG A 22 17.79 15.76 -23.74
C ARG A 22 16.88 16.32 -24.83
N GLU A 23 17.34 17.22 -25.68
CA GLU A 23 16.57 17.78 -26.80
C GLU A 23 16.11 16.67 -27.74
N ASN A 24 16.97 15.69 -28.05
CA ASN A 24 16.59 14.50 -28.80
C ASN A 24 15.60 13.61 -28.02
N LYS A 25 15.70 13.48 -26.69
CA LYS A 25 14.72 12.74 -25.86
C LYS A 25 13.36 13.44 -25.81
N GLU A 26 13.35 14.74 -25.64
CA GLU A 26 12.15 15.58 -25.56
C GLU A 26 11.47 15.61 -26.94
N ALA A 27 12.24 15.73 -28.03
CA ALA A 27 11.78 15.54 -29.40
C ALA A 27 11.23 14.12 -29.65
N CYS A 28 11.93 13.05 -29.26
CA CYS A 28 11.43 11.67 -29.41
C CYS A 28 10.14 11.42 -28.62
N VAL A 29 9.97 12.03 -27.45
CA VAL A 29 8.71 11.95 -26.68
C VAL A 29 7.60 12.73 -27.37
N GLN A 30 7.86 13.94 -27.87
CA GLN A 30 6.88 14.74 -28.62
C GLN A 30 6.49 14.04 -29.94
N LEU A 31 7.44 13.51 -30.70
CA LEU A 31 7.19 12.70 -31.91
C LEU A 31 6.43 11.42 -31.59
N SER A 32 6.73 10.71 -30.50
CA SER A 32 5.95 9.54 -30.08
C SER A 32 4.50 9.92 -29.75
N LEU A 33 4.29 11.06 -29.06
CA LEU A 33 2.96 11.57 -28.73
C LEU A 33 2.19 12.04 -29.98
N GLN A 34 2.87 12.72 -30.92
CA GLN A 34 2.28 13.12 -32.20
C GLN A 34 1.85 11.90 -33.01
N LEU A 35 2.73 10.90 -33.19
CA LEU A 35 2.42 9.66 -33.90
C LEU A 35 1.27 8.88 -33.23
N MET A 36 1.23 8.79 -31.90
CA MET A 36 0.10 8.17 -31.20
C MET A 36 -1.22 8.93 -31.43
N ASN A 37 -1.21 10.26 -31.37
CA ASN A 37 -2.40 11.07 -31.62
C ASN A 37 -2.87 10.97 -33.09
N GLU A 38 -1.95 10.93 -34.05
CA GLU A 38 -2.25 10.74 -35.46
C GLU A 38 -2.86 9.36 -35.72
N ILE A 39 -2.23 8.28 -35.23
CA ILE A 39 -2.78 6.91 -35.29
C ILE A 39 -4.18 6.86 -34.69
N GLN A 40 -4.38 7.43 -33.50
CA GLN A 40 -5.68 7.45 -32.83
C GLN A 40 -6.74 8.20 -33.65
N SER A 41 -6.39 9.33 -34.26
CA SER A 41 -7.32 10.09 -35.14
C SER A 41 -7.70 9.33 -36.42
N LEU A 42 -6.76 8.55 -36.99
CA LEU A 42 -7.01 7.70 -38.15
C LEU A 42 -7.85 6.47 -37.77
N GLU A 43 -7.65 5.90 -36.58
CA GLU A 43 -8.51 4.82 -36.05
C GLU A 43 -9.94 5.30 -35.73
N GLU A 44 -10.11 6.56 -35.32
CA GLU A 44 -11.44 7.17 -35.14
C GLU A 44 -12.14 7.41 -36.50
N LEU A 45 -11.42 7.91 -37.51
CA LEU A 45 -11.92 8.00 -38.89
C LEU A 45 -12.30 6.62 -39.45
N ARG A 46 -11.46 5.60 -39.22
CA ARG A 46 -11.69 4.20 -39.64
C ARG A 46 -13.01 3.64 -39.09
N LYS A 47 -13.35 3.93 -37.84
CA LYS A 47 -14.61 3.47 -37.20
C LYS A 47 -15.88 4.03 -37.87
N GLY A 48 -15.76 5.12 -38.63
CA GLY A 48 -16.88 5.76 -39.34
C GLY A 48 -17.03 5.37 -40.83
N MET A 49 -16.15 4.54 -41.39
CA MET A 49 -16.11 4.23 -42.83
C MET A 49 -16.61 2.82 -43.15
N VAL A 50 -17.29 2.66 -44.30
CA VAL A 50 -17.85 1.39 -44.80
C VAL A 50 -17.61 1.26 -46.32
N SER A 51 -16.42 1.63 -46.79
CA SER A 51 -16.13 1.89 -48.21
C SER A 51 -14.77 1.33 -48.66
N ASP A 52 -14.60 1.17 -49.98
CA ASP A 52 -13.40 0.68 -50.69
C ASP A 52 -12.08 1.39 -50.32
N ALA A 53 -12.11 2.52 -49.61
CA ALA A 53 -10.92 3.22 -49.11
C ALA A 53 -10.32 2.63 -47.80
N LEU A 54 -11.01 1.71 -47.12
CA LEU A 54 -10.50 1.09 -45.88
C LEU A 54 -9.10 0.46 -46.01
N PRO A 55 -8.76 -0.30 -47.09
CA PRO A 55 -7.44 -0.94 -47.20
C PRO A 55 -6.27 0.05 -47.24
N GLU A 56 -6.49 1.25 -47.78
CA GLU A 56 -5.47 2.29 -47.88
C GLU A 56 -5.28 3.01 -46.54
N LEU A 57 -6.37 3.25 -45.80
CA LEU A 57 -6.33 3.78 -44.43
C LEU A 57 -5.69 2.78 -43.45
N ASP A 58 -6.04 1.50 -43.54
CA ASP A 58 -5.46 0.42 -42.73
C ASP A 58 -3.95 0.27 -42.99
N SER A 59 -3.52 0.46 -44.24
CA SER A 59 -2.10 0.50 -44.62
C SER A 59 -1.36 1.70 -44.01
N GLN A 60 -1.98 2.88 -43.99
CA GLN A 60 -1.39 4.08 -43.36
C GLN A 60 -1.28 3.94 -41.84
N ILE A 61 -2.32 3.45 -41.17
CA ILE A 61 -2.31 3.16 -39.72
C ILE A 61 -1.22 2.12 -39.40
N ALA A 62 -1.11 1.05 -40.19
CA ALA A 62 -0.09 0.03 -40.01
C ALA A 62 1.34 0.57 -40.20
N SER A 63 1.57 1.48 -41.16
CA SER A 63 2.85 2.14 -41.36
C SER A 63 3.23 3.00 -40.15
N LEU A 64 2.34 3.89 -39.71
CA LEU A 64 2.59 4.78 -38.57
C LEU A 64 2.78 3.99 -37.26
N ALA A 65 2.02 2.92 -37.06
CA ALA A 65 2.20 2.01 -35.93
C ALA A 65 3.55 1.26 -35.99
N SER A 66 4.05 0.93 -37.19
CA SER A 66 5.40 0.38 -37.37
C SER A 66 6.48 1.41 -37.05
N ASP A 67 6.35 2.64 -37.56
CA ASP A 67 7.29 3.73 -37.31
C ASP A 67 7.35 4.10 -35.81
N LEU A 68 6.19 4.16 -35.14
CA LEU A 68 6.10 4.30 -33.69
C LEU A 68 6.72 3.09 -32.97
N GLY A 69 6.51 1.86 -33.46
CA GLY A 69 7.11 0.65 -32.93
C GLY A 69 8.63 0.68 -32.97
N ASP A 70 9.22 1.10 -34.09
CA ASP A 70 10.67 1.25 -34.27
C ASP A 70 11.25 2.41 -33.45
N LEU A 71 10.52 3.52 -33.32
CA LEU A 71 10.89 4.66 -32.47
C LEU A 71 10.90 4.25 -30.99
N LEU A 72 9.85 3.56 -30.51
CA LEU A 72 9.74 3.05 -29.15
C LEU A 72 10.75 1.93 -28.88
N TYR A 73 11.04 1.06 -29.85
CA TYR A 73 12.09 0.04 -29.74
C TYR A 73 13.48 0.69 -29.63
N THR A 74 13.76 1.70 -30.44
CA THR A 74 15.01 2.47 -30.40
C THR A 74 15.16 3.18 -29.05
N CYS A 75 14.11 3.85 -28.56
CA CYS A 75 14.06 4.41 -27.21
C CYS A 75 14.33 3.34 -26.14
N LYS A 76 13.60 2.22 -26.16
CA LYS A 76 13.74 1.10 -25.21
C LYS A 76 15.14 0.49 -25.20
N LYS A 77 15.84 0.48 -26.35
CA LYS A 77 17.22 0.00 -26.50
C LYS A 77 18.25 1.03 -26.00
N LEU A 78 17.98 2.33 -26.17
CA LEU A 78 18.79 3.43 -25.61
C LEU A 78 18.67 3.52 -24.08
N TYR A 79 17.49 3.26 -23.51
CA TYR A 79 17.23 3.44 -22.08
C TYR A 79 17.46 2.19 -21.19
N LYS A 80 17.74 1.01 -21.77
CA LYS A 80 18.09 -0.21 -21.01
C LYS A 80 19.59 -0.28 -20.64
N ILE A 81 20.08 0.67 -19.84
CA ILE A 81 21.50 0.72 -19.42
C ILE A 81 21.65 0.79 -17.88
N LYS A 82 21.90 -0.37 -17.26
CA LYS A 82 22.65 -0.59 -16.00
C LYS A 82 23.15 -2.05 -15.99
N PRO A 83 24.30 -2.36 -15.36
CA PRO A 83 25.64 -1.83 -15.62
C PRO A 83 26.52 -2.88 -16.31
N GLY A 84 27.47 -2.48 -17.16
CA GLY A 84 28.37 -3.44 -17.84
C GLY A 84 28.87 -3.02 -19.22
N PHE A 85 29.45 -1.82 -19.32
CA PHE A 85 29.88 -1.23 -20.58
C PHE A 85 31.17 -1.90 -21.13
N ARG A 86 31.03 -3.07 -21.78
CA ARG A 86 32.06 -3.68 -22.68
C ARG A 86 31.60 -4.85 -23.54
N GLY A 87 30.44 -5.47 -23.26
CA GLY A 87 29.95 -6.62 -24.01
C GLY A 87 28.94 -6.29 -25.12
N LYS A 88 29.29 -6.59 -26.38
CA LYS A 88 28.40 -6.68 -27.57
C LYS A 88 28.02 -5.38 -28.31
N ILE A 89 29.01 -4.56 -28.69
CA ILE A 89 28.92 -3.80 -29.96
C ILE A 89 29.10 -4.79 -31.12
N LYS A 90 28.03 -5.48 -31.53
CA LYS A 90 28.00 -6.25 -32.80
C LYS A 90 26.60 -6.38 -33.43
N TYR A 91 25.64 -5.54 -33.02
CA TYR A 91 24.25 -5.60 -33.48
C TYR A 91 23.59 -4.19 -33.51
N PHE A 92 24.31 -3.26 -34.14
CA PHE A 92 23.89 -1.89 -34.42
C PHE A 92 24.28 -1.51 -35.86
N VAL A 93 23.73 -2.28 -36.81
CA VAL A 93 23.71 -1.97 -38.24
C VAL A 93 22.25 -1.81 -38.63
N ASN A 94 21.95 -0.75 -39.40
CA ASN A 94 20.61 -0.19 -39.66
C ASN A 94 20.05 0.56 -38.42
N THR A 95 19.74 1.87 -38.44
CA THR A 95 19.44 2.80 -39.56
C THR A 95 19.90 4.27 -39.34
N ARG A 96 20.34 4.92 -40.44
CA ARG A 96 20.16 6.35 -40.81
C ARG A 96 20.54 7.53 -39.86
N VAL A 97 21.71 7.49 -39.21
CA VAL A 97 22.50 8.72 -38.93
C VAL A 97 23.95 8.41 -39.32
N ASP A 98 24.67 9.30 -40.01
CA ASP A 98 26.07 9.02 -40.42
C ASP A 98 26.97 8.85 -39.18
N PRO A 99 27.41 7.61 -38.87
CA PRO A 99 28.22 7.38 -37.69
C PRO A 99 29.65 7.85 -37.91
N TRP A 100 30.13 8.02 -39.15
CA TRP A 100 31.55 8.27 -39.40
C TRP A 100 31.96 9.69 -38.96
N SER A 101 31.10 10.68 -39.17
CA SER A 101 31.31 12.04 -38.63
C SER A 101 31.30 12.07 -37.10
N ILE A 102 30.36 11.36 -36.47
CA ILE A 102 30.20 11.30 -35.01
C ILE A 102 31.32 10.47 -34.37
N GLU A 103 31.67 9.31 -34.93
CA GLU A 103 32.75 8.43 -34.50
C GLU A 103 34.13 9.05 -34.74
N LYS A 104 34.32 9.85 -35.80
CA LYS A 104 35.55 10.63 -36.00
C LYS A 104 35.69 11.71 -34.93
N LYS A 105 34.63 12.46 -34.62
CA LYS A 105 34.61 13.43 -33.51
C LYS A 105 34.77 12.75 -32.15
N LEU A 106 34.09 11.62 -31.90
CA LEU A 106 34.21 10.85 -30.66
C LEU A 106 35.61 10.24 -30.53
N LYS A 107 36.25 9.73 -31.59
CA LYS A 107 37.65 9.29 -31.54
C LYS A 107 38.62 10.45 -31.37
N GLU A 108 38.32 11.65 -31.89
CA GLU A 108 39.12 12.85 -31.63
C GLU A 108 38.97 13.32 -30.18
N VAL A 109 37.75 13.26 -29.63
CA VAL A 109 37.43 13.59 -28.24
C VAL A 109 37.94 12.51 -27.29
N GLU A 110 37.88 11.21 -27.60
CA GLU A 110 38.51 10.12 -26.83
C GLU A 110 40.04 10.17 -26.91
N LYS A 111 40.62 10.68 -28.01
CA LYS A 111 42.08 10.87 -28.14
C LYS A 111 42.54 12.16 -27.45
N LYS A 112 41.70 13.20 -27.37
CA LYS A 112 41.94 14.43 -26.59
C LYS A 112 41.69 14.18 -25.10
N ALA A 113 40.55 13.62 -24.72
CA ALA A 113 40.21 13.18 -23.38
C ALA A 113 41.16 12.09 -22.90
N GLY A 114 41.56 11.13 -23.73
CA GLY A 114 42.57 10.12 -23.40
C GLY A 114 43.97 10.74 -23.18
N LYS A 115 44.38 11.71 -24.01
CA LYS A 115 45.60 12.49 -23.73
C LYS A 115 45.48 13.33 -22.46
N ALA A 116 44.33 13.93 -22.21
CA ALA A 116 44.03 14.65 -20.98
C ALA A 116 44.01 13.70 -19.77
N TYR A 117 43.49 12.48 -19.90
CA TYR A 117 43.46 11.44 -18.87
C TYR A 117 44.87 10.94 -18.55
N THR A 118 45.73 10.78 -19.57
CA THR A 118 47.15 10.44 -19.36
C THR A 118 47.93 11.61 -18.74
N LEU A 119 47.71 12.85 -19.18
CA LEU A 119 48.29 14.05 -18.56
C LEU A 119 47.78 14.28 -17.13
N PHE A 120 46.51 13.96 -16.86
CA PHE A 120 45.87 14.05 -15.55
C PHE A 120 46.34 12.93 -14.64
N PHE A 121 46.61 11.71 -15.13
CA PHE A 121 47.27 10.65 -14.35
C PHE A 121 48.75 10.95 -14.08
N VAL A 122 49.47 11.57 -15.01
CA VAL A 122 50.83 12.07 -14.77
C VAL A 122 50.80 13.21 -13.74
N GLY A 123 49.84 14.12 -13.83
CA GLY A 123 49.61 15.19 -12.84
C GLY A 123 49.17 14.69 -11.46
N LEU A 124 48.26 13.71 -11.40
CA LEU A 124 47.88 13.02 -10.16
C LEU A 124 49.05 12.22 -9.59
N SER A 125 49.88 11.60 -10.43
CA SER A 125 51.10 10.95 -9.93
C SER A 125 52.04 11.97 -9.29
N ILE A 126 52.25 13.13 -9.91
CA ILE A 126 53.09 14.22 -9.36
C ILE A 126 52.50 14.80 -8.05
N THR A 127 51.19 15.02 -7.97
CA THR A 127 50.53 15.55 -6.76
C THR A 127 50.35 14.52 -5.65
N CYS A 128 50.14 13.25 -5.97
CA CYS A 128 50.21 12.16 -5.00
C CYS A 128 51.64 11.90 -4.53
N HIS A 129 52.66 12.04 -5.38
CA HIS A 129 54.06 11.90 -4.95
C HIS A 129 54.50 13.07 -4.07
N THR A 130 54.08 14.31 -4.32
CA THR A 130 54.38 15.43 -3.41
C THR A 130 53.60 15.35 -2.09
N ARG A 131 52.32 14.92 -2.12
CA ARG A 131 51.52 14.70 -0.90
C ARG A 131 52.04 13.52 -0.07
N ASN A 132 52.40 12.40 -0.71
CA ASN A 132 53.01 11.24 -0.04
C ASN A 132 54.48 11.47 0.34
N ALA A 133 55.20 12.39 -0.30
CA ALA A 133 56.53 12.81 0.16
C ALA A 133 56.42 13.65 1.45
N LEU A 134 55.46 14.58 1.54
CA LEU A 134 55.25 15.36 2.76
C LEU A 134 54.78 14.49 3.94
N THR A 135 53.78 13.63 3.76
CA THR A 135 53.31 12.74 4.83
C THR A 135 54.29 11.58 5.11
N GLY A 136 54.99 11.11 4.08
CA GLY A 136 56.04 10.10 4.20
C GLY A 136 57.25 10.59 5.00
N LEU A 137 57.74 11.81 4.75
CA LEU A 137 58.87 12.38 5.50
C LEU A 137 58.57 12.59 6.99
N GLN A 138 57.31 12.74 7.38
CA GLN A 138 56.91 12.85 8.80
C GLN A 138 56.61 11.49 9.47
N THR A 139 56.42 10.40 8.72
CA THR A 139 56.06 9.08 9.28
C THR A 139 57.12 7.98 9.07
N LEU A 140 58.03 8.12 8.11
CA LEU A 140 59.10 7.15 7.84
C LEU A 140 60.26 7.18 8.85
N ALA A 141 60.33 8.18 9.74
CA ALA A 141 61.45 8.34 10.67
C ALA A 141 61.43 7.40 11.90
N HIS A 142 60.38 6.59 12.12
CA HIS A 142 60.29 5.73 13.32
C HIS A 142 59.54 4.38 13.18
N GLY A 143 58.77 4.13 12.10
CA GLY A 143 57.74 3.09 12.13
C GLY A 143 57.95 1.78 11.34
N ARG A 144 58.85 1.72 10.34
CA ARG A 144 58.81 0.64 9.31
C ARG A 144 60.01 -0.30 9.21
N GLU A 145 61.09 -0.12 9.97
CA GLU A 145 62.19 -1.10 10.00
C GLU A 145 61.81 -2.41 10.73
N GLN A 146 60.86 -2.37 11.67
CA GLN A 146 60.56 -3.55 12.52
C GLN A 146 59.59 -4.56 11.91
N ILE A 147 58.75 -4.18 10.94
CA ILE A 147 57.68 -5.06 10.43
C ILE A 147 58.21 -6.02 9.33
N CYS A 148 59.03 -5.52 8.40
CA CYS A 148 59.53 -6.34 7.28
C CYS A 148 60.54 -7.44 7.69
N LEU A 149 61.09 -7.39 8.89
CA LEU A 149 61.99 -8.43 9.43
C LEU A 149 61.24 -9.64 10.04
N ALA A 150 59.94 -9.51 10.32
CA ALA A 150 59.14 -10.59 10.88
C ALA A 150 58.60 -11.55 9.80
N GLU A 151 58.05 -11.00 8.70
CA GLU A 151 57.31 -11.78 7.69
C GLU A 151 58.19 -12.64 6.77
N ILE A 152 59.50 -12.42 6.74
CA ILE A 152 60.44 -13.21 5.92
C ILE A 152 60.79 -14.57 6.57
N LYS A 153 60.47 -14.77 7.86
CA LYS A 153 60.92 -15.95 8.64
C LYS A 153 59.98 -17.16 8.64
N GLU A 154 58.75 -17.05 8.13
CA GLU A 154 57.78 -18.16 8.16
C GLU A 154 57.21 -18.52 6.77
N GLY A 155 57.55 -19.72 6.30
CA GLY A 155 56.49 -20.57 5.72
C GLY A 155 56.38 -20.75 4.20
N VAL A 156 57.40 -21.36 3.57
CA VAL A 156 57.24 -22.35 2.48
C VAL A 156 56.45 -21.94 1.20
N MET A 157 57.20 -21.65 0.13
CA MET A 157 56.81 -22.01 -1.25
C MET A 157 57.99 -22.70 -1.94
N LYS A 158 57.88 -24.01 -2.19
CA LYS A 158 58.92 -24.82 -2.84
C LYS A 158 58.77 -24.75 -4.37
N ASN A 159 59.65 -24.01 -5.04
CA ASN A 159 60.08 -24.23 -6.42
C ASN A 159 61.21 -23.24 -6.78
N ASP A 160 62.42 -23.74 -7.01
CA ASP A 160 63.59 -22.90 -7.35
C ASP A 160 63.43 -22.15 -8.69
N GLU A 161 62.60 -22.69 -9.59
CA GLU A 161 62.26 -22.05 -10.87
C GLU A 161 61.48 -20.74 -10.65
N SER A 162 60.58 -20.69 -9.67
CA SER A 162 59.84 -19.47 -9.30
C SER A 162 60.74 -18.42 -8.64
N ILE A 163 61.74 -18.85 -7.86
CA ILE A 163 62.72 -17.95 -7.23
C ILE A 163 63.64 -17.33 -8.29
N ASN A 164 64.09 -18.11 -9.28
CA ASN A 164 64.90 -17.60 -10.38
C ASN A 164 64.11 -16.68 -11.31
N GLN A 165 62.84 -16.99 -11.62
CA GLN A 165 61.97 -16.09 -12.38
C GLN A 165 61.70 -14.77 -11.63
N LEU A 166 61.52 -14.80 -10.30
CA LEU A 166 61.39 -13.58 -9.49
C LEU A 166 62.69 -12.76 -9.46
N LYS A 167 63.86 -13.39 -9.31
CA LYS A 167 65.16 -12.69 -9.38
C LYS A 167 65.39 -12.06 -10.76
N GLN A 168 65.02 -12.76 -11.84
CA GLN A 168 65.15 -12.25 -13.21
C GLN A 168 64.16 -11.11 -13.48
N SER A 169 62.92 -11.22 -13.01
CA SER A 169 61.91 -10.15 -13.08
C SER A 169 62.34 -8.90 -12.28
N LEU A 170 62.85 -9.08 -11.06
CA LEU A 170 63.33 -7.98 -10.21
C LEU A 170 64.58 -7.31 -10.80
N GLY A 171 65.51 -8.10 -11.36
CA GLY A 171 66.70 -7.59 -12.07
C GLY A 171 66.33 -6.76 -13.31
N ASN A 172 65.42 -7.26 -14.14
CA ASN A 172 64.91 -6.53 -15.30
C ASN A 172 64.18 -5.23 -14.90
N THR A 173 63.43 -5.26 -13.78
CA THR A 173 62.71 -4.09 -13.26
C THR A 173 63.66 -3.04 -12.66
N LEU A 174 64.76 -3.47 -12.06
CA LEU A 174 65.83 -2.57 -11.57
C LEU A 174 66.64 -1.96 -12.72
N GLN A 175 67.00 -2.74 -13.76
CA GLN A 175 67.64 -2.20 -14.96
C GLN A 175 66.74 -1.22 -15.72
N ALA A 176 65.44 -1.50 -15.83
CA ALA A 176 64.47 -0.57 -16.42
C ALA A 176 64.36 0.76 -15.63
N ARG A 177 64.44 0.70 -14.30
CA ARG A 177 64.50 1.91 -13.44
C ARG A 177 65.82 2.66 -13.55
N GLN A 178 66.97 1.98 -13.67
CA GLN A 178 68.25 2.64 -13.91
C GLN A 178 68.29 3.32 -15.29
N ALA A 179 67.78 2.68 -16.35
CA ALA A 179 67.67 3.29 -17.67
C ALA A 179 66.73 4.52 -17.69
N GLN A 180 65.62 4.49 -16.94
CA GLN A 180 64.78 5.68 -16.75
C GLN A 180 65.49 6.79 -15.96
N SER A 181 66.28 6.44 -14.93
CA SER A 181 67.10 7.40 -14.16
C SER A 181 68.17 8.07 -15.03
N GLU A 182 68.87 7.32 -15.88
CA GLU A 182 69.91 7.87 -16.76
C GLU A 182 69.31 8.74 -17.87
N SER A 183 68.10 8.43 -18.37
CA SER A 183 67.38 9.30 -19.31
C SER A 183 67.01 10.68 -18.72
N PHE A 184 66.82 10.76 -17.40
CA PHE A 184 66.51 12.02 -16.71
C PHE A 184 67.74 12.92 -16.52
N ASN A 185 68.95 12.35 -16.40
CA ASN A 185 70.19 13.12 -16.32
C ASN A 185 70.60 13.76 -17.67
N LEU A 186 70.06 13.29 -18.80
CA LEU A 186 70.27 13.92 -20.11
C LEU A 186 69.41 15.17 -20.34
N PHE A 187 68.23 15.27 -19.72
CA PHE A 187 67.40 16.48 -19.80
C PHE A 187 67.85 17.61 -18.87
N ALA A 188 68.56 17.30 -17.78
CA ALA A 188 69.18 18.31 -16.90
C ALA A 188 70.47 18.94 -17.46
N ALA A 189 70.91 18.52 -18.65
CA ALA A 189 72.10 19.05 -19.33
C ALA A 189 71.80 20.16 -20.36
N ASP A 190 70.56 20.23 -20.87
CA ASP A 190 70.18 21.16 -21.96
C ASP A 190 69.79 22.57 -21.44
N ASP A 191 69.37 22.68 -20.16
CA ASP A 191 69.12 23.98 -19.52
C ASP A 191 70.39 24.82 -19.31
N ARG A 192 71.59 24.22 -19.41
CA ARG A 192 72.86 24.96 -19.44
C ARG A 192 73.22 25.54 -20.81
N TYR A 193 72.44 25.29 -21.86
CA TYR A 193 72.62 25.88 -23.20
C TYR A 193 71.66 27.05 -23.50
N ARG A 194 70.78 27.42 -22.55
CA ARG A 194 69.82 28.52 -22.70
C ARG A 194 70.15 29.81 -21.94
N GLU A 195 70.93 29.75 -20.88
CA GLU A 195 71.33 30.97 -20.15
C GLU A 195 72.36 31.82 -20.93
N ASP A 196 73.19 31.21 -21.79
CA ASP A 196 74.17 31.93 -22.63
C ASP A 196 73.57 32.62 -23.88
N ARG A 197 72.31 32.34 -24.26
CA ARG A 197 71.63 33.03 -25.38
C ARG A 197 70.79 34.24 -24.98
N MET A 198 70.47 34.39 -23.70
CA MET A 198 69.81 35.59 -23.17
C MET A 198 70.76 36.80 -23.03
N SER A 199 72.06 36.63 -23.35
CA SER A 199 73.09 37.68 -23.26
C SER A 199 73.56 38.21 -24.63
N GLN A 200 72.88 37.89 -25.74
CA GLN A 200 73.25 38.35 -27.10
C GLN A 200 72.13 38.96 -27.95
N GLU A 201 70.87 39.00 -27.47
CA GLU A 201 69.76 39.66 -28.21
C GLU A 201 69.36 41.06 -27.67
N GLU A 202 70.03 41.58 -26.63
CA GLU A 202 69.85 42.97 -26.14
C GLU A 202 70.85 44.00 -26.73
N ALA A 203 71.67 43.62 -27.72
CA ALA A 203 72.79 44.45 -28.21
C ALA A 203 72.85 44.66 -29.74
N LEU A 204 71.71 44.60 -30.46
CA LEU A 204 71.72 44.66 -31.94
C LEU A 204 70.57 45.41 -32.64
N ILE A 205 70.09 46.54 -32.07
CA ILE A 205 69.64 47.69 -32.88
C ILE A 205 70.07 49.01 -32.18
N LEU A 206 71.32 49.41 -32.42
CA LEU A 206 71.76 50.81 -32.38
C LEU A 206 72.77 50.99 -33.51
N GLU A 207 72.47 51.90 -34.44
CA GLU A 207 73.38 52.58 -35.39
C GLU A 207 74.13 51.67 -36.39
N PHE A 208 74.09 51.86 -37.72
CA PHE A 208 74.08 53.10 -38.49
C PHE A 208 73.34 52.93 -39.84
N ALA A 209 72.53 53.92 -40.20
CA ALA A 209 72.31 54.35 -41.59
C ALA A 209 71.80 55.80 -41.54
N ASP A 210 72.75 56.73 -41.39
CA ASP A 210 72.50 58.15 -41.17
C ASP A 210 72.44 58.94 -42.50
N GLY A 211 71.68 60.03 -42.50
CA GLY A 211 71.59 61.02 -43.60
C GLY A 211 70.59 60.70 -44.73
N GLN A 212 69.81 61.67 -45.26
CA GLN A 212 69.68 63.10 -44.93
C GLN A 212 68.28 63.65 -45.29
N GLN A 213 67.90 64.79 -44.67
CA GLN A 213 67.17 65.98 -45.19
C GLN A 213 66.03 65.80 -46.25
N GLU A 214 64.94 66.57 -46.32
CA GLU A 214 64.33 67.73 -45.61
C GLU A 214 62.90 67.91 -46.21
N ASP A 215 61.90 68.61 -45.67
CA ASP A 215 61.68 69.35 -44.41
C ASP A 215 60.13 69.42 -44.15
N GLY A 216 59.71 70.01 -43.03
CA GLY A 216 58.79 71.15 -43.17
C GLY A 216 57.27 70.95 -43.07
N SER A 217 56.78 70.52 -41.89
CA SER A 217 55.57 71.12 -41.27
C SER A 217 54.18 70.87 -41.96
N PRO A 218 53.04 71.45 -41.51
CA PRO A 218 52.17 70.70 -40.59
C PRO A 218 50.66 70.73 -40.95
N SER A 219 49.84 70.25 -39.99
CA SER A 219 48.50 70.75 -39.61
C SER A 219 47.21 70.11 -40.16
N CYS A 220 46.16 70.30 -39.35
CA CYS A 220 44.72 70.24 -39.65
C CYS A 220 44.02 68.87 -39.88
N GLY A 221 43.26 68.43 -38.88
CA GLY A 221 41.89 67.93 -39.10
C GLY A 221 40.88 69.09 -39.11
N PRO A 222 39.57 68.88 -38.87
CA PRO A 222 38.81 67.63 -38.73
C PRO A 222 37.58 67.61 -39.69
N ASN A 223 36.51 66.87 -39.34
CA ASN A 223 35.17 66.81 -39.98
C ASN A 223 35.09 65.95 -41.27
N THR A 224 34.02 65.21 -41.62
CA THR A 224 32.72 64.89 -40.98
C THR A 224 32.14 63.60 -41.63
N PRO A 225 31.03 62.98 -41.13
CA PRO A 225 30.68 61.60 -41.46
C PRO A 225 29.63 61.43 -42.59
N ARG A 226 29.63 60.25 -43.24
CA ARG A 226 28.49 59.33 -43.49
C ARG A 226 28.70 58.41 -44.69
N ASN A 227 28.34 57.14 -44.48
CA ASN A 227 27.92 56.11 -45.42
C ASN A 227 27.56 56.55 -46.85
N ILE A 228 28.03 55.79 -47.84
CA ILE A 228 27.22 55.23 -48.94
C ILE A 228 27.73 53.82 -49.23
N ALA A 229 26.83 52.93 -49.65
CA ALA A 229 27.08 51.51 -49.84
C ALA A 229 27.50 51.14 -51.28
N ALA A 230 27.77 49.84 -51.47
CA ALA A 230 27.88 49.11 -52.74
C ALA A 230 29.12 49.37 -53.61
N SER A 231 30.05 48.39 -53.61
CA SER A 231 30.14 47.45 -54.74
C SER A 231 31.16 46.33 -54.45
N LEU A 232 30.76 45.07 -54.63
CA LEU A 232 31.69 43.96 -54.83
C LEU A 232 32.39 44.11 -56.19
N PRO A 233 33.65 43.66 -56.31
CA PRO A 233 33.89 42.60 -57.28
C PRO A 233 34.59 41.38 -56.69
N ILE A 234 34.33 40.24 -57.33
CA ILE A 234 34.91 38.92 -57.02
C ILE A 234 36.35 38.87 -57.54
N GLY A 235 37.27 38.30 -56.75
CA GLY A 235 38.68 38.10 -57.12
C GLY A 235 39.31 37.05 -56.22
N GLU A 236 39.43 35.83 -56.74
CA GLU A 236 39.81 34.61 -56.05
C GLU A 236 41.21 34.56 -55.38
N GLN A 237 41.34 33.60 -54.44
CA GLN A 237 42.56 33.02 -53.86
C GLN A 237 43.34 33.87 -52.83
N SER A 238 43.88 33.33 -51.73
CA SER A 238 44.03 31.92 -51.32
C SER A 238 43.63 31.66 -49.85
N ALA A 239 43.39 30.39 -49.49
CA ALA A 239 42.83 29.99 -48.20
C ALA A 239 43.85 30.00 -47.02
N ASP A 240 45.13 30.20 -47.27
CA ASP A 240 46.20 30.04 -46.25
C ASP A 240 46.43 31.27 -45.37
N GLN A 241 46.04 32.49 -45.80
CA GLN A 241 46.26 33.70 -44.99
C GLN A 241 45.29 33.85 -43.80
N ARG A 242 44.11 33.22 -43.83
CA ARG A 242 43.17 33.24 -42.69
C ARG A 242 43.60 32.35 -41.52
N LEU A 243 44.64 31.52 -41.68
CA LEU A 243 45.16 30.66 -40.61
C LEU A 243 46.21 31.37 -39.73
N PHE A 244 46.76 32.52 -40.17
CA PHE A 244 47.91 33.15 -39.51
C PHE A 244 47.56 34.30 -38.54
N GLU A 245 46.40 34.94 -38.70
CA GLU A 245 45.93 36.01 -37.79
C GLU A 245 45.12 35.47 -36.58
N ALA A 246 44.77 34.18 -36.55
CA ALA A 246 44.07 33.54 -35.45
C ALA A 246 44.96 33.17 -34.24
N LYS A 247 46.17 33.76 -34.11
CA LYS A 247 47.19 33.39 -33.12
C LYS A 247 47.45 34.40 -31.99
N ARG A 248 46.52 35.33 -31.75
CA ARG A 248 46.45 36.12 -30.50
C ARG A 248 45.00 36.27 -30.00
N THR A 249 44.36 35.17 -29.62
CA THR A 249 43.28 35.25 -28.61
C THR A 249 43.88 35.56 -27.23
N PRO A 250 43.17 36.28 -26.34
CA PRO A 250 43.77 36.80 -25.12
C PRO A 250 44.05 35.67 -24.11
N LYS A 251 45.12 35.82 -23.34
CA LYS A 251 45.36 34.98 -22.14
C LYS A 251 44.12 35.08 -21.23
N LEU A 252 43.48 33.95 -20.93
CA LEU A 252 42.50 33.84 -19.86
C LEU A 252 43.15 34.32 -18.54
N LYS A 253 42.81 35.53 -18.12
CA LYS A 253 42.80 35.90 -16.70
C LYS A 253 41.39 35.66 -16.17
N ILE A 254 40.97 34.40 -16.19
CA ILE A 254 39.89 33.96 -15.30
C ILE A 254 40.52 33.89 -13.91
N THR A 255 40.06 34.75 -13.00
CA THR A 255 40.44 34.68 -11.59
C THR A 255 39.94 33.37 -10.98
N ILE A 256 40.56 32.90 -9.89
CA ILE A 256 40.14 31.65 -9.24
C ILE A 256 38.64 31.69 -8.87
N ASN A 257 38.14 32.86 -8.46
CA ASN A 257 36.71 33.10 -8.21
C ASN A 257 35.84 32.90 -9.45
N GLU A 258 36.19 33.45 -10.62
CA GLU A 258 35.41 33.30 -11.85
C GLU A 258 35.40 31.84 -12.32
N ALA A 259 36.52 31.12 -12.20
CA ALA A 259 36.60 29.69 -12.54
C ALA A 259 35.71 28.85 -11.60
N ILE A 260 35.73 29.16 -10.30
CA ILE A 260 34.89 28.51 -9.29
C ILE A 260 33.40 28.79 -9.54
N GLN A 261 33.02 30.04 -9.84
CA GLN A 261 31.62 30.41 -10.13
C GLN A 261 31.11 29.73 -11.41
N GLU A 262 31.95 29.62 -12.44
CA GLU A 262 31.59 28.91 -13.68
C GLU A 262 31.44 27.39 -13.45
N MET A 263 32.32 26.78 -12.65
CA MET A 263 32.18 25.38 -12.22
C MET A 263 30.94 25.16 -11.35
N LEU A 264 30.62 26.06 -10.43
CA LEU A 264 29.41 26.00 -9.60
C LEU A 264 28.12 26.16 -10.41
N SER A 265 28.13 27.00 -11.45
CA SER A 265 27.03 27.12 -12.42
C SER A 265 26.80 25.79 -13.16
N LEU A 266 27.88 25.16 -13.64
CA LEU A 266 27.83 23.84 -14.29
C LEU A 266 27.31 22.75 -13.32
N LEU A 267 27.81 22.70 -12.09
CA LEU A 267 27.31 21.78 -11.05
C LEU A 267 25.82 22.02 -10.75
N SER A 268 25.38 23.27 -10.60
CA SER A 268 23.96 23.62 -10.39
C SER A 268 23.06 23.22 -11.56
N ASN A 269 23.57 23.32 -12.79
CA ASN A 269 22.84 22.90 -13.99
C ASN A 269 22.76 21.37 -14.13
N LEU A 270 23.80 20.65 -13.71
CA LEU A 270 23.88 19.18 -13.73
C LEU A 270 23.11 18.52 -12.56
N HIS A 271 23.03 19.17 -11.40
CA HIS A 271 22.26 18.72 -10.23
C HIS A 271 20.73 18.74 -10.47
N ASN A 272 20.26 19.34 -11.57
CA ASN A 272 18.84 19.38 -11.93
C ASN A 272 18.20 17.97 -11.89
N PRO A 273 17.14 17.72 -11.09
CA PRO A 273 16.55 16.39 -10.93
C PRO A 273 16.01 15.79 -12.23
N LYS A 274 15.75 16.61 -13.27
CA LYS A 274 15.34 16.13 -14.61
C LYS A 274 16.48 15.55 -15.45
N LEU A 275 17.74 15.77 -15.06
CA LEU A 275 18.94 15.31 -15.77
C LEU A 275 19.61 14.08 -15.13
N GLN A 276 19.14 13.62 -13.95
CA GLN A 276 19.77 12.53 -13.23
C GLN A 276 19.76 11.20 -14.00
N THR A 277 20.95 10.86 -14.48
CA THR A 277 21.36 9.63 -15.14
C THR A 277 22.70 9.17 -14.53
N PRO A 278 23.06 7.88 -14.61
CA PRO A 278 24.36 7.41 -14.11
C PRO A 278 25.55 8.15 -14.73
N LEU A 279 25.42 8.60 -15.99
CA LEU A 279 26.42 9.45 -16.64
C LEU A 279 26.49 10.85 -16.00
N SER A 280 25.36 11.53 -15.77
CA SER A 280 25.37 12.83 -15.08
C SER A 280 25.89 12.74 -13.64
N GLN A 281 25.61 11.64 -12.91
CA GLN A 281 26.09 11.41 -11.55
C GLN A 281 27.61 11.18 -11.52
N TRP A 282 28.15 10.41 -12.46
CA TRP A 282 29.59 10.27 -12.65
C TRP A 282 30.28 11.62 -12.97
N VAL A 283 29.64 12.43 -13.82
CA VAL A 283 30.13 13.78 -14.17
C VAL A 283 30.07 14.71 -12.95
N LEU A 284 28.99 14.67 -12.16
CA LEU A 284 28.85 15.42 -10.90
C LEU A 284 29.96 15.04 -9.91
N LYS A 285 30.25 13.74 -9.73
CA LYS A 285 31.39 13.29 -8.90
C LYS A 285 32.71 13.87 -9.42
N ALA A 286 33.06 13.61 -10.68
CA ALA A 286 34.34 14.00 -11.25
C ALA A 286 34.57 15.52 -11.24
N LEU A 287 33.54 16.32 -11.55
CA LEU A 287 33.62 17.78 -11.46
C LEU A 287 33.74 18.26 -10.02
N SER A 288 33.06 17.61 -9.08
CA SER A 288 33.15 17.96 -7.67
C SER A 288 34.54 17.62 -7.09
N GLU A 289 35.18 16.50 -7.47
CA GLU A 289 36.59 16.22 -7.11
C GLU A 289 37.53 17.33 -7.56
N ILE A 290 37.37 17.80 -8.80
CA ILE A 290 38.17 18.88 -9.38
C ILE A 290 37.90 20.19 -8.63
N CYS A 291 36.63 20.52 -8.34
CA CYS A 291 36.27 21.68 -7.54
C CYS A 291 36.90 21.63 -6.13
N LEU A 292 36.82 20.49 -5.43
CA LEU A 292 37.43 20.30 -4.11
C LEU A 292 38.96 20.49 -4.17
N SER A 293 39.63 20.00 -5.21
CA SER A 293 41.08 20.17 -5.39
C SER A 293 41.52 21.64 -5.53
N VAL A 294 40.63 22.52 -6.01
CA VAL A 294 40.86 23.96 -6.16
C VAL A 294 40.37 24.75 -4.96
N LEU A 295 39.25 24.35 -4.35
CA LEU A 295 38.63 25.05 -3.22
C LEU A 295 39.35 24.84 -1.89
N LEU A 296 39.89 23.64 -1.63
CA LEU A 296 40.54 23.34 -0.34
C LEU A 296 41.72 24.29 -0.02
N PRO A 297 42.71 24.51 -0.92
CA PRO A 297 43.85 25.39 -0.62
C PRO A 297 43.49 26.88 -0.53
N GLU A 298 42.38 27.31 -1.14
CA GLU A 298 41.92 28.70 -1.05
C GLU A 298 41.03 28.92 0.19
N THR A 299 40.31 27.88 0.64
CA THR A 299 39.56 27.92 1.91
C THR A 299 40.50 28.00 3.11
N GLU A 300 41.67 27.37 3.07
CA GLU A 300 42.72 27.54 4.10
C GLU A 300 43.25 28.99 4.17
N LYS A 301 43.30 29.71 3.03
CA LYS A 301 43.77 31.10 2.97
C LYS A 301 42.71 32.12 3.33
N ASN A 302 41.45 31.87 2.96
CA ASN A 302 40.37 32.83 3.12
C ASN A 302 39.03 32.12 3.46
N PRO A 303 38.90 31.59 4.69
CA PRO A 303 37.79 30.71 5.06
C PRO A 303 36.41 31.34 4.85
N GLU A 304 36.25 32.62 5.20
CA GLU A 304 34.94 33.29 5.19
C GLU A 304 34.34 33.45 3.79
N VAL A 305 35.18 33.45 2.75
CA VAL A 305 34.74 33.56 1.35
C VAL A 305 34.41 32.20 0.74
N PHE A 306 35.20 31.17 1.06
CA PHE A 306 35.14 29.88 0.35
C PHE A 306 34.44 28.76 1.12
N GLN A 307 34.28 28.84 2.44
CA GLN A 307 33.56 27.83 3.23
C GLN A 307 32.13 27.53 2.72
N PRO A 308 31.27 28.52 2.39
CA PRO A 308 29.93 28.23 1.87
C PRO A 308 29.96 27.49 0.53
N LEU A 309 30.94 27.83 -0.33
CA LEU A 309 31.11 27.21 -1.64
C LEU A 309 31.66 25.78 -1.51
N LEU A 310 32.60 25.56 -0.60
CA LEU A 310 33.13 24.24 -0.26
C LEU A 310 32.02 23.31 0.26
N ALA A 311 31.20 23.78 1.19
CA ALA A 311 30.08 23.01 1.73
C ALA A 311 29.06 22.62 0.64
N LYS A 312 28.75 23.54 -0.30
CA LYS A 312 27.87 23.26 -1.45
C LYS A 312 28.44 22.18 -2.38
N VAL A 313 29.74 22.22 -2.67
CA VAL A 313 30.40 21.20 -3.50
C VAL A 313 30.45 19.85 -2.79
N LEU A 314 30.63 19.81 -1.47
CA LEU A 314 30.63 18.58 -0.69
C LEU A 314 29.26 17.86 -0.71
N VAL A 315 28.15 18.60 -0.65
CA VAL A 315 26.79 18.04 -0.82
C VAL A 315 26.63 17.44 -2.22
N VAL A 316 26.95 18.20 -3.27
CA VAL A 316 26.81 17.75 -4.67
C VAL A 316 27.75 16.57 -5.00
N TYR A 317 28.92 16.50 -4.37
CA TYR A 317 29.81 15.34 -4.45
C TYR A 317 29.14 14.09 -3.88
N ALA A 318 28.52 14.19 -2.70
CA ALA A 318 27.89 13.07 -2.02
C ALA A 318 26.69 12.50 -2.80
N GLU A 319 25.90 13.37 -3.43
CA GLU A 319 24.78 12.99 -4.32
C GLU A 319 25.24 12.26 -5.60
N GLY A 320 26.51 12.39 -5.98
CA GLY A 320 27.11 11.74 -7.15
C GLY A 320 27.59 10.29 -6.92
N LEU A 321 27.38 9.72 -5.73
CA LEU A 321 27.93 8.42 -5.31
C LEU A 321 26.88 7.30 -5.34
N GLU A 322 27.09 6.25 -6.13
CA GLU A 322 26.06 5.23 -6.41
C GLU A 322 26.18 3.90 -5.63
N THR A 323 27.36 3.46 -5.20
CA THR A 323 27.53 2.11 -4.60
C THR A 323 27.47 2.13 -3.07
N ASN A 324 27.06 1.04 -2.43
CA ASN A 324 27.03 0.95 -0.95
C ASN A 324 28.40 1.28 -0.30
N GLU A 325 29.51 0.91 -0.94
CA GLU A 325 30.87 1.24 -0.48
C GLU A 325 31.19 2.74 -0.63
N GLN A 326 30.54 3.44 -1.56
CA GLN A 326 30.67 4.89 -1.76
C GLN A 326 29.66 5.70 -0.94
N GLN A 327 28.59 5.09 -0.42
CA GLN A 327 27.61 5.76 0.42
C GLN A 327 28.17 6.17 1.79
N GLU A 328 29.08 5.37 2.38
CA GLU A 328 29.85 5.80 3.56
C GLU A 328 30.79 6.97 3.24
N GLU A 329 31.43 6.98 2.06
CA GLU A 329 32.23 8.12 1.61
C GLU A 329 31.38 9.39 1.47
N GLY A 330 30.20 9.28 0.85
CA GLY A 330 29.23 10.36 0.73
C GLY A 330 28.74 10.87 2.08
N LEU A 331 28.48 9.95 3.02
CA LEU A 331 28.09 10.29 4.38
C LEU A 331 29.18 11.11 5.10
N VAL A 332 30.46 10.77 4.93
CA VAL A 332 31.58 11.57 5.47
C VAL A 332 31.57 12.99 4.88
N ARG A 333 31.39 13.14 3.56
CA ARG A 333 31.33 14.47 2.91
C ARG A 333 30.10 15.29 3.32
N LEU A 334 28.97 14.64 3.55
CA LEU A 334 27.78 15.29 4.10
C LEU A 334 28.00 15.77 5.54
N HIS A 335 28.72 15.01 6.38
CA HIS A 335 29.12 15.48 7.72
C HIS A 335 30.11 16.65 7.67
N GLU A 336 31.08 16.63 6.74
CA GLU A 336 31.98 17.78 6.49
C GLU A 336 31.16 19.03 6.10
N ALA A 337 30.25 18.92 5.12
CA ALA A 337 29.36 20.02 4.71
C ALA A 337 28.47 20.51 5.86
N LEU A 338 27.89 19.59 6.64
CA LEU A 338 27.04 19.90 7.77
C LEU A 338 27.77 20.69 8.86
N SER A 339 29.04 20.34 9.12
CA SER A 339 29.87 21.06 10.09
C SER A 339 30.09 22.53 9.69
N ILE A 340 30.30 22.77 8.38
CA ILE A 340 30.49 24.11 7.83
C ILE A 340 29.17 24.88 7.86
N TYR A 341 28.07 24.30 7.39
CA TYR A 341 26.77 24.98 7.37
C TYR A 341 26.22 25.28 8.77
N ARG A 342 26.53 24.48 9.80
CA ARG A 342 26.20 24.83 11.19
C ARG A 342 26.97 26.08 11.65
N GLN A 343 28.28 26.16 11.41
CA GLN A 343 29.09 27.35 11.75
C GLN A 343 28.64 28.61 10.98
N LEU A 344 28.25 28.46 9.71
CA LEU A 344 27.72 29.57 8.91
C LEU A 344 26.33 30.01 9.39
N ALA A 345 25.45 29.08 9.77
CA ALA A 345 24.12 29.39 10.30
C ALA A 345 24.17 30.00 11.72
N GLU A 346 25.21 29.74 12.52
CA GLU A 346 25.44 30.45 13.79
C GLU A 346 25.74 31.95 13.56
N ARG A 347 26.48 32.27 12.49
CA ARG A 347 26.85 33.65 12.13
C ARG A 347 25.72 34.39 11.41
N GLU A 348 25.12 33.75 10.40
CA GLU A 348 24.07 34.33 9.56
C GLU A 348 22.86 33.37 9.42
N PRO A 349 22.02 33.23 10.47
CA PRO A 349 20.94 32.24 10.49
C PRO A 349 19.96 32.35 9.32
N ASN A 350 19.60 33.58 8.93
CA ASN A 350 18.62 33.81 7.85
C ASN A 350 19.18 33.54 6.45
N ALA A 351 20.50 33.56 6.27
CA ALA A 351 21.16 33.30 4.99
C ALA A 351 21.30 31.80 4.75
N TYR A 352 21.83 31.06 5.73
CA TYR A 352 22.26 29.67 5.56
C TYR A 352 21.31 28.61 6.14
N ALA A 353 20.23 28.99 6.84
CA ALA A 353 19.20 28.03 7.29
C ALA A 353 18.66 27.11 6.16
N PRO A 354 18.45 27.56 4.91
CA PRO A 354 17.98 26.68 3.83
C PRO A 354 19.02 25.64 3.41
N ASP A 355 20.27 26.06 3.20
CA ASP A 355 21.35 25.15 2.82
C ASP A 355 21.68 24.15 3.94
N LEU A 356 21.64 24.59 5.20
CA LEU A 356 21.76 23.72 6.38
C LEU A 356 20.62 22.68 6.44
N ALA A 357 19.37 23.11 6.29
CA ALA A 357 18.22 22.21 6.30
C ALA A 357 18.24 21.21 5.13
N SER A 358 18.66 21.64 3.93
CA SER A 358 18.82 20.74 2.79
C SER A 358 19.97 19.75 2.99
N THR A 359 21.07 20.17 3.62
CA THR A 359 22.20 19.28 3.96
C THR A 359 21.79 18.24 5.01
N LEU A 360 21.02 18.63 6.03
CA LEU A 360 20.47 17.72 7.03
C LEU A 360 19.55 16.66 6.41
N ASP A 361 18.71 17.05 5.45
CA ASP A 361 17.80 16.16 4.71
C ASP A 361 18.57 15.15 3.83
N ALA A 362 19.57 15.61 3.08
CA ALA A 362 20.45 14.74 2.30
C ALA A 362 21.26 13.77 3.20
N THR A 363 21.73 14.23 4.36
CA THR A 363 22.40 13.38 5.35
C THR A 363 21.44 12.33 5.92
N SER A 364 20.19 12.72 6.22
CA SER A 364 19.14 11.79 6.65
C SER A 364 18.86 10.72 5.60
N GLU A 365 18.75 11.10 4.32
CA GLU A 365 18.51 10.16 3.22
C GLU A 365 19.66 9.14 3.07
N ALA A 366 20.91 9.59 3.10
CA ALA A 366 22.08 8.71 3.07
C ALA A 366 22.10 7.72 4.26
N LEU A 367 21.80 8.19 5.47
CA LEU A 367 21.69 7.35 6.67
C LEU A 367 20.57 6.30 6.56
N MET A 368 19.43 6.63 5.94
CA MET A 368 18.35 5.67 5.67
C MET A 368 18.80 4.57 4.71
N TYR A 369 19.53 4.91 3.64
CA TYR A 369 20.08 3.93 2.69
C TYR A 369 21.10 2.99 3.34
N LEU A 370 21.90 3.50 4.28
CA LEU A 370 22.84 2.72 5.11
C LEU A 370 22.16 1.97 6.28
N GLY A 371 20.85 2.13 6.48
CA GLY A 371 20.08 1.49 7.56
C GLY A 371 20.27 2.10 8.95
N ARG A 372 20.99 3.22 9.07
CA ARG A 372 21.24 3.99 10.31
C ARG A 372 20.03 4.88 10.66
N ASN A 373 18.91 4.22 10.86
CA ASN A 373 17.57 4.82 10.91
C ASN A 373 17.35 5.80 12.07
N GLU A 374 17.91 5.55 13.26
CA GLU A 374 17.72 6.43 14.42
C GLU A 374 18.37 7.80 14.19
N GLU A 375 19.59 7.83 13.66
CA GLU A 375 20.32 9.05 13.33
C GLU A 375 19.60 9.87 12.25
N ALA A 376 19.09 9.21 11.20
CA ALA A 376 18.28 9.84 10.15
C ALA A 376 17.02 10.54 10.71
N SER A 377 16.34 9.90 11.66
CA SER A 377 15.14 10.46 12.29
C SER A 377 15.41 11.75 13.08
N GLY A 378 16.62 11.87 13.66
CA GLY A 378 17.08 13.08 14.32
C GLY A 378 17.35 14.22 13.34
N LEU A 379 18.17 13.98 12.32
CA LEU A 379 18.57 15.00 11.35
C LEU A 379 17.40 15.54 10.52
N SER A 380 16.47 14.66 10.09
CA SER A 380 15.25 15.09 9.39
C SER A 380 14.31 15.92 10.28
N THR A 381 14.35 15.73 11.60
CA THR A 381 13.62 16.57 12.57
C THR A 381 14.29 17.94 12.75
N GLU A 382 15.61 17.99 12.84
CA GLU A 382 16.38 19.24 12.87
C GLU A 382 16.14 20.09 11.60
N ALA A 383 16.18 19.46 10.42
CA ALA A 383 15.92 20.11 9.13
C ALA A 383 14.54 20.79 9.07
N VAL A 384 13.49 20.07 9.48
CA VAL A 384 12.11 20.58 9.47
C VAL A 384 11.92 21.69 10.49
N MET A 385 12.54 21.62 11.67
CA MET A 385 12.47 22.71 12.66
C MET A 385 13.12 24.00 12.14
N ILE A 386 14.35 23.92 11.60
CA ILE A 386 15.06 25.06 11.03
C ILE A 386 14.25 25.73 9.91
N MET A 387 13.71 24.93 8.98
CA MET A 387 12.91 25.45 7.88
C MET A 387 11.55 25.99 8.33
N LYS A 388 10.95 25.44 9.38
CA LYS A 388 9.70 25.95 9.95
C LYS A 388 9.91 27.33 10.56
N ASP A 389 10.95 27.52 11.37
CA ASP A 389 11.29 28.84 11.96
C ASP A 389 11.62 29.89 10.88
N ALA A 390 12.27 29.47 9.78
CA ALA A 390 12.50 30.32 8.62
C ALA A 390 11.19 30.69 7.89
N ALA A 391 10.27 29.73 7.71
CA ALA A 391 8.97 29.93 7.08
C ALA A 391 8.00 30.77 7.94
N GLU A 392 8.10 30.73 9.27
CA GLU A 392 7.33 31.63 10.14
C GLU A 392 7.79 33.09 9.97
N LYS A 393 9.09 33.34 9.76
CA LYS A 393 9.65 34.68 9.50
C LYS A 393 9.39 35.18 8.07
N ASN A 394 9.41 34.32 7.07
CA ASN A 394 9.18 34.69 5.67
C ASN A 394 8.41 33.61 4.88
N PRO A 395 7.07 33.55 5.06
CA PRO A 395 6.25 32.46 4.53
C PRO A 395 6.36 32.27 3.01
N GLY A 396 6.33 33.36 2.24
CA GLY A 396 6.32 33.30 0.77
C GLY A 396 7.59 32.70 0.15
N LYS A 397 8.73 32.69 0.87
CA LYS A 397 10.01 32.20 0.36
C LYS A 397 10.30 30.73 0.70
N TYR A 398 9.84 30.26 1.87
CA TYR A 398 10.30 28.99 2.45
C TYR A 398 9.21 27.90 2.57
N GLN A 399 7.93 28.22 2.31
CA GLN A 399 6.84 27.24 2.44
C GLN A 399 6.92 26.07 1.43
N SER A 400 7.42 26.29 0.22
CA SER A 400 7.63 25.20 -0.76
C SER A 400 8.72 24.22 -0.31
N GLU A 401 9.81 24.75 0.24
CA GLU A 401 10.93 23.96 0.74
C GLU A 401 10.56 23.21 2.03
N LEU A 402 9.79 23.84 2.92
CA LEU A 402 9.21 23.16 4.08
C LEU A 402 8.30 21.99 3.67
N ALA A 403 7.50 22.13 2.61
CA ALA A 403 6.69 21.03 2.08
C ALA A 403 7.57 19.90 1.49
N ARG A 404 8.69 20.22 0.84
CA ARG A 404 9.66 19.22 0.37
C ARG A 404 10.25 18.43 1.54
N LEU A 405 10.68 19.11 2.60
CA LEU A 405 11.28 18.50 3.80
C LEU A 405 10.26 17.66 4.58
N LEU A 406 9.04 18.15 4.81
CA LEU A 406 7.98 17.38 5.50
C LEU A 406 7.62 16.08 4.76
N ARG A 407 7.67 16.09 3.43
CA ARG A 407 7.49 14.88 2.61
C ARG A 407 8.63 13.88 2.84
N ASN A 408 9.87 14.34 2.82
CA ASN A 408 11.06 13.51 3.02
C ASN A 408 11.13 12.95 4.45
N GLN A 409 10.88 13.78 5.47
CA GLN A 409 10.73 13.36 6.87
C GLN A 409 9.64 12.29 7.05
N GLY A 410 8.49 12.44 6.38
CA GLY A 410 7.43 11.42 6.37
C GLY A 410 7.89 10.06 5.81
N TYR A 411 8.79 10.06 4.81
CA TYR A 411 9.46 8.84 4.37
C TYR A 411 10.45 8.32 5.41
N ALA A 412 11.34 9.16 5.93
CA ALA A 412 12.32 8.79 6.96
C ALA A 412 11.68 8.03 8.13
N PHE A 413 10.70 8.63 8.81
CA PHE A 413 9.97 7.99 9.89
C PHE A 413 9.28 6.66 9.47
N SER A 414 8.89 6.51 8.21
CA SER A 414 8.30 5.24 7.71
C SER A 414 9.33 4.12 7.60
N TYR A 415 10.56 4.43 7.17
CA TYR A 415 11.68 3.46 7.15
C TYR A 415 12.13 3.13 8.57
N CYS A 416 12.18 4.12 9.47
CA CYS A 416 12.44 3.94 10.90
C CYS A 416 11.32 3.19 11.67
N LYS A 417 10.22 2.81 10.99
CA LYS A 417 9.01 2.19 11.59
C LYS A 417 8.29 3.08 12.63
N MET A 418 8.62 4.37 12.70
CA MET A 418 8.00 5.40 13.55
C MET A 418 6.68 5.89 12.92
N LEU A 419 5.68 5.01 12.94
CA LEU A 419 4.40 5.26 12.26
C LEU A 419 3.62 6.49 12.77
N PRO A 420 3.55 6.78 14.09
CA PRO A 420 2.88 7.98 14.60
C PRO A 420 3.54 9.28 14.11
N GLU A 421 4.87 9.31 14.08
CA GLU A 421 5.67 10.45 13.64
C GLU A 421 5.56 10.65 12.13
N ALA A 422 5.59 9.56 11.36
CA ALA A 422 5.33 9.57 9.92
C ALA A 422 3.92 10.10 9.59
N ALA A 423 2.91 9.77 10.39
CA ALA A 423 1.57 10.31 10.24
C ALA A 423 1.54 11.82 10.53
N LYS A 424 2.11 12.28 11.65
CA LYS A 424 2.18 13.71 12.01
C LYS A 424 2.89 14.56 10.95
N ALA A 425 4.03 14.11 10.42
CA ALA A 425 4.74 14.82 9.35
C ALA A 425 3.88 14.93 8.07
N ARG A 426 3.12 13.88 7.74
CA ARG A 426 2.20 13.86 6.60
C ARG A 426 0.93 14.69 6.81
N GLU A 427 0.40 14.75 8.03
CA GLU A 427 -0.69 15.67 8.41
C GLU A 427 -0.27 17.13 8.22
N GLN A 428 0.95 17.49 8.68
CA GLN A 428 1.53 18.82 8.49
C GLN A 428 1.77 19.14 7.00
N LEU A 429 2.30 18.17 6.23
CA LEU A 429 2.49 18.31 4.79
C LEU A 429 1.17 18.61 4.06
N VAL A 430 0.13 17.81 4.30
CA VAL A 430 -1.18 17.99 3.65
C VAL A 430 -1.74 19.38 3.99
N LYS A 431 -1.72 19.78 5.27
CA LYS A 431 -2.19 21.10 5.70
C LYS A 431 -1.44 22.25 5.01
N LEU A 432 -0.11 22.13 4.86
CA LEU A 432 0.70 23.14 4.17
C LEU A 432 0.42 23.17 2.66
N LEU A 433 0.31 22.02 2.02
CA LEU A 433 -0.04 21.93 0.60
C LEU A 433 -1.46 22.44 0.31
N GLU A 434 -2.43 22.26 1.20
CA GLU A 434 -3.76 22.85 1.05
C GLU A 434 -3.73 24.39 1.17
N GLN A 435 -2.92 24.94 2.09
CA GLN A 435 -2.72 26.39 2.18
C GLN A 435 -2.03 26.98 0.94
N LEU A 436 -1.08 26.25 0.36
CA LEU A 436 -0.38 26.65 -0.85
C LEU A 436 -1.27 26.51 -2.10
N ALA A 437 -2.02 25.41 -2.24
CA ALA A 437 -2.98 25.23 -3.32
C ALA A 437 -4.12 26.26 -3.30
N GLY A 438 -4.49 26.79 -2.13
CA GLY A 438 -5.42 27.91 -2.00
C GLY A 438 -4.89 29.26 -2.53
N ARG A 439 -3.57 29.38 -2.77
CA ARG A 439 -2.93 30.57 -3.39
C ARG A 439 -2.53 30.33 -4.84
N GLU A 440 -1.93 29.18 -5.11
CA GLU A 440 -1.44 28.77 -6.42
C GLU A 440 -1.95 27.35 -6.74
N PRO A 441 -3.21 27.22 -7.22
CA PRO A 441 -3.82 25.92 -7.47
C PRO A 441 -3.07 25.10 -8.51
N GLU A 442 -2.63 25.73 -9.60
CA GLU A 442 -1.93 25.06 -10.72
C GLU A 442 -0.59 24.45 -10.28
N THR A 443 0.14 25.15 -9.40
CA THR A 443 1.42 24.68 -8.86
C THR A 443 1.25 23.53 -7.87
N TYR A 444 0.34 23.66 -6.89
CA TYR A 444 0.37 22.79 -5.70
C TYR A 444 -0.70 21.69 -5.65
N THR A 445 -1.83 21.86 -6.34
CA THR A 445 -2.90 20.83 -6.34
C THR A 445 -2.42 19.47 -6.89
N PRO A 446 -1.55 19.39 -7.93
CA PRO A 446 -1.01 18.10 -8.40
C PRO A 446 -0.21 17.30 -7.36
N TYR A 447 0.35 17.94 -6.32
CA TYR A 447 1.14 17.26 -5.28
C TYR A 447 0.27 16.71 -4.12
N LEU A 448 -0.92 17.28 -3.90
CA LEU A 448 -1.83 16.87 -2.82
C LEU A 448 -2.25 15.38 -2.85
N PRO A 449 -2.63 14.78 -4.00
CA PRO A 449 -3.04 13.38 -4.05
C PRO A 449 -1.95 12.40 -3.58
N GLY A 450 -0.68 12.69 -3.85
CA GLY A 450 0.45 11.91 -3.37
C GLY A 450 0.64 11.99 -1.85
N ALA A 451 0.50 13.20 -1.28
CA ALA A 451 0.56 13.42 0.16
C ALA A 451 -0.62 12.73 0.89
N LEU A 452 -1.85 12.90 0.38
CA LEU A 452 -3.06 12.29 0.93
C LEU A 452 -3.00 10.76 0.90
N LYS A 453 -2.57 10.15 -0.21
CA LYS A 453 -2.36 8.69 -0.33
C LYS A 453 -1.40 8.18 0.75
N ASN A 454 -0.28 8.85 0.96
CA ASN A 454 0.72 8.46 1.95
C ASN A 454 0.22 8.65 3.38
N LEU A 455 -0.55 9.71 3.65
CA LEU A 455 -1.22 9.92 4.94
C LEU A 455 -2.25 8.81 5.22
N PHE A 456 -3.11 8.49 4.26
CA PHE A 456 -4.07 7.38 4.33
C PHE A 456 -3.40 6.06 4.70
N VAL A 457 -2.28 5.69 4.05
CA VAL A 457 -1.53 4.47 4.38
C VAL A 457 -1.00 4.50 5.82
N SER A 458 -0.58 5.67 6.31
CA SER A 458 -0.08 5.84 7.68
C SER A 458 -1.20 5.66 8.72
N LEU A 459 -2.32 6.37 8.53
CA LEU A 459 -3.49 6.29 9.41
C LEU A 459 -4.09 4.88 9.44
N ARG A 460 -4.15 4.20 8.29
CA ARG A 460 -4.62 2.81 8.19
C ARG A 460 -3.70 1.82 8.93
N ARG A 461 -2.39 2.09 9.04
CA ARG A 461 -1.44 1.27 9.82
C ARG A 461 -1.41 1.58 11.31
N LEU A 462 -2.06 2.67 11.73
CA LEU A 462 -2.26 3.07 13.13
C LEU A 462 -3.69 2.75 13.63
N ASP A 463 -4.46 1.99 12.85
CA ASP A 463 -5.89 1.70 13.06
C ASP A 463 -6.81 2.93 13.26
N ARG A 464 -6.33 4.13 12.89
CA ARG A 464 -7.06 5.43 12.84
C ARG A 464 -8.01 5.48 11.63
N HIS A 465 -8.91 4.52 11.53
CA HIS A 465 -9.70 4.27 10.30
C HIS A 465 -10.71 5.38 9.97
N GLN A 466 -11.33 6.02 10.96
CA GLN A 466 -12.25 7.15 10.74
C GLN A 466 -11.53 8.35 10.08
N GLU A 467 -10.30 8.61 10.49
CA GLU A 467 -9.48 9.69 9.91
C GLU A 467 -8.94 9.30 8.53
N ALA A 468 -8.53 8.03 8.35
CA ALA A 468 -8.16 7.50 7.05
C ALA A 468 -9.32 7.62 6.04
N LEU A 469 -10.58 7.43 6.46
CA LEU A 469 -11.75 7.62 5.61
C LEU A 469 -11.87 9.07 5.14
N LYS A 470 -11.76 10.05 6.04
CA LYS A 470 -11.79 11.49 5.68
C LYS A 470 -10.69 11.85 4.69
N VAL A 471 -9.47 11.37 4.91
CA VAL A 471 -8.33 11.57 4.00
C VAL A 471 -8.56 10.91 2.63
N LEU A 472 -9.19 9.74 2.58
CA LEU A 472 -9.51 9.06 1.32
C LEU A 472 -10.61 9.77 0.53
N LYS A 473 -11.67 10.25 1.21
CA LYS A 473 -12.70 11.12 0.59
C LYS A 473 -12.06 12.39 -0.01
N ARG A 474 -11.11 13.00 0.71
CA ARG A 474 -10.35 14.16 0.24
C ARG A 474 -9.40 13.84 -0.93
N GLU A 475 -8.73 12.67 -0.95
CA GLU A 475 -7.90 12.25 -2.11
C GLU A 475 -8.75 12.18 -3.39
N VAL A 476 -9.93 11.58 -3.31
CA VAL A 476 -10.88 11.51 -4.43
C VAL A 476 -11.34 12.89 -4.89
N GLU A 477 -11.67 13.79 -3.96
CA GLU A 477 -12.09 15.15 -4.27
C GLU A 477 -10.99 15.94 -5.00
N VAL A 478 -9.75 15.91 -4.49
CA VAL A 478 -8.64 16.65 -5.09
C VAL A 478 -8.25 16.08 -6.46
N ARG A 479 -8.27 14.76 -6.66
CA ARG A 479 -8.02 14.15 -7.98
C ARG A 479 -9.05 14.60 -9.04
N ARG A 480 -10.32 14.78 -8.65
CA ARG A 480 -11.34 15.36 -9.55
C ARG A 480 -11.00 16.80 -9.99
N GLN A 481 -10.28 17.56 -9.16
CA GLN A 481 -9.89 18.95 -9.46
C GLN A 481 -8.65 19.03 -10.36
N VAL A 482 -7.71 18.08 -10.24
CA VAL A 482 -6.46 18.08 -11.05
C VAL A 482 -6.73 17.72 -12.52
N SER A 483 -7.41 16.61 -12.78
CA SER A 483 -7.80 16.21 -14.13
C SER A 483 -8.81 15.07 -14.10
N ARG A 484 -9.77 15.07 -15.05
CA ARG A 484 -10.70 13.94 -15.24
C ARG A 484 -9.93 12.64 -15.54
N ASN A 485 -8.78 12.73 -16.22
CA ASN A 485 -7.99 11.57 -16.63
C ASN A 485 -7.11 10.99 -15.48
N ASP A 486 -6.62 11.81 -14.54
CA ASP A 486 -5.86 11.31 -13.36
C ASP A 486 -6.75 10.45 -12.45
N LEU A 487 -8.01 10.85 -12.29
CA LEU A 487 -8.98 10.05 -11.55
C LEU A 487 -9.26 8.71 -12.24
N VAL A 488 -9.43 8.69 -13.56
CA VAL A 488 -9.68 7.47 -14.35
C VAL A 488 -8.52 6.47 -14.22
N GLU A 489 -7.27 6.92 -14.33
CA GLU A 489 -6.08 6.06 -14.15
C GLU A 489 -6.03 5.38 -12.76
N HIS A 490 -6.62 6.04 -11.75
CA HIS A 490 -6.61 5.59 -10.36
C HIS A 490 -7.94 4.96 -9.89
N ILE A 491 -8.99 4.96 -10.72
CA ILE A 491 -10.36 4.69 -10.27
C ILE A 491 -10.53 3.30 -9.68
N CYS A 492 -9.95 2.27 -10.32
CA CYS A 492 -10.04 0.87 -9.89
C CYS A 492 -9.50 0.62 -8.47
N LYS A 493 -8.59 1.49 -7.99
CA LYS A 493 -7.91 1.35 -6.68
C LYS A 493 -8.67 2.03 -5.54
N PHE A 494 -9.70 2.83 -5.82
CA PHE A 494 -10.49 3.49 -4.78
C PHE A 494 -11.52 2.56 -4.10
N PRO A 495 -12.34 1.78 -4.83
CA PRO A 495 -13.28 0.82 -4.23
C PRO A 495 -12.60 -0.11 -3.22
N GLU A 496 -11.47 -0.72 -3.57
CA GLU A 496 -10.69 -1.58 -2.67
C GLU A 496 -10.28 -0.89 -1.36
N ARG A 497 -9.85 0.38 -1.44
CA ARG A 497 -9.44 1.18 -0.27
C ARG A 497 -10.64 1.53 0.63
N PHE A 498 -11.77 1.93 0.04
CA PHE A 498 -12.99 2.23 0.79
C PHE A 498 -13.57 0.97 1.42
N MET A 499 -13.68 -0.15 0.70
CA MET A 499 -14.22 -1.41 1.24
C MET A 499 -13.31 -2.01 2.32
N GLY A 500 -11.98 -1.88 2.16
CA GLY A 500 -11.02 -2.25 3.19
C GLY A 500 -11.18 -1.43 4.48
N LEU A 501 -11.50 -0.13 4.39
CA LEU A 501 -11.86 0.69 5.55
C LEU A 501 -13.25 0.32 6.11
N ALA A 502 -14.27 0.17 5.26
CA ALA A 502 -15.63 -0.14 5.69
C ALA A 502 -15.69 -1.42 6.53
N THR A 503 -14.99 -2.47 6.08
CA THR A 503 -14.86 -3.74 6.80
C THR A 503 -14.22 -3.56 8.18
N LYS A 504 -13.15 -2.74 8.27
CA LYS A 504 -12.43 -2.48 9.52
C LYS A 504 -13.23 -1.60 10.49
N LEU A 505 -13.88 -0.56 9.99
CA LEU A 505 -14.78 0.32 10.75
C LEU A 505 -15.97 -0.47 11.31
N ALA A 506 -16.56 -1.38 10.51
CA ALA A 506 -17.62 -2.26 10.98
C ALA A 506 -17.16 -3.23 12.09
N VAL A 507 -15.93 -3.76 11.99
CA VAL A 507 -15.33 -4.59 13.07
C VAL A 507 -15.09 -3.77 14.35
N GLN A 508 -14.72 -2.50 14.23
CA GLN A 508 -14.58 -1.58 15.37
C GLN A 508 -15.92 -1.05 15.92
N GLY A 509 -17.06 -1.36 15.30
CA GLY A 509 -18.38 -0.85 15.68
C GLY A 509 -18.71 0.56 15.16
N HIS A 510 -17.83 1.18 14.37
CA HIS A 510 -18.04 2.44 13.66
C HIS A 510 -18.90 2.22 12.40
N LEU A 511 -20.14 1.78 12.62
CA LEU A 511 -21.03 1.29 11.56
C LEU A 511 -21.51 2.42 10.64
N ASP A 512 -21.66 3.65 11.13
CA ASP A 512 -22.05 4.78 10.29
C ASP A 512 -20.92 5.19 9.36
N ASP A 513 -19.67 5.32 9.85
CA ASP A 513 -18.49 5.54 8.99
C ASP A 513 -18.29 4.41 7.97
N ALA A 514 -18.63 3.16 8.31
CA ALA A 514 -18.57 2.03 7.39
C ALA A 514 -19.60 2.16 6.25
N CYS A 515 -20.82 2.61 6.55
CA CYS A 515 -21.84 2.94 5.53
C CYS A 515 -21.39 4.12 4.67
N ASP A 516 -20.87 5.18 5.31
CA ASP A 516 -20.32 6.39 4.70
C ASP A 516 -19.20 6.07 3.69
N ALA A 517 -18.42 5.02 3.93
CA ALA A 517 -17.38 4.54 3.02
C ALA A 517 -17.97 3.82 1.79
N CYS A 518 -19.03 3.03 1.96
CA CYS A 518 -19.69 2.32 0.86
C CYS A 518 -20.54 3.23 -0.01
N GLU A 519 -21.17 4.24 0.56
CA GLU A 519 -21.84 5.28 -0.22
C GLU A 519 -20.88 5.98 -1.18
N GLU A 520 -19.63 6.24 -0.78
CA GLU A 520 -18.64 6.83 -1.69
C GLU A 520 -18.26 5.88 -2.83
N VAL A 521 -18.27 4.57 -2.61
CA VAL A 521 -18.07 3.59 -3.70
C VAL A 521 -19.24 3.59 -4.67
N ALA A 522 -20.49 3.64 -4.18
CA ALA A 522 -21.68 3.78 -5.02
C ALA A 522 -21.67 5.12 -5.80
N LYS A 523 -21.33 6.23 -5.15
CA LYS A 523 -21.18 7.56 -5.79
C LYS A 523 -20.05 7.60 -6.83
N LEU A 524 -18.98 6.82 -6.63
CA LEU A 524 -17.90 6.67 -7.60
C LEU A 524 -18.31 5.83 -8.82
N ARG A 525 -19.13 4.80 -8.62
CA ARG A 525 -19.67 3.96 -9.71
C ARG A 525 -20.63 4.73 -10.61
N ASN A 526 -21.71 5.28 -10.05
CA ASN A 526 -22.82 5.91 -10.79
C ASN A 526 -22.43 7.21 -11.56
N ARG A 527 -21.13 7.54 -11.64
CA ARG A 527 -20.60 8.74 -12.31
C ARG A 527 -19.65 8.44 -13.47
N PHE A 528 -19.25 7.19 -13.65
CA PHE A 528 -18.16 6.78 -14.57
C PHE A 528 -18.40 5.35 -15.12
N GLU A 529 -19.60 5.08 -15.64
CA GLU A 529 -20.04 3.75 -16.08
C GLU A 529 -19.36 3.19 -17.35
N ASP A 530 -18.55 3.97 -18.05
CA ASP A 530 -18.13 3.64 -19.44
C ASP A 530 -16.97 2.63 -19.58
N ASP A 531 -15.99 2.56 -18.66
CA ASP A 531 -14.65 2.06 -19.03
C ASP A 531 -14.28 0.60 -18.68
N SER A 532 -14.94 -0.10 -17.74
CA SER A 532 -14.63 -1.53 -17.43
C SER A 532 -15.65 -2.22 -16.49
N PRO A 533 -16.78 -2.77 -16.99
CA PRO A 533 -17.82 -3.34 -16.12
C PRO A 533 -17.41 -4.63 -15.38
N GLY A 534 -16.80 -5.59 -16.09
CA GLY A 534 -16.81 -7.01 -15.69
C GLY A 534 -16.01 -7.41 -14.44
N ALA A 535 -14.71 -7.08 -14.40
CA ALA A 535 -13.79 -7.70 -13.45
C ALA A 535 -13.87 -7.15 -12.02
N HIS A 536 -14.09 -5.84 -11.87
CA HIS A 536 -14.14 -5.18 -10.55
C HIS A 536 -15.52 -5.25 -9.90
N GLY A 537 -16.60 -5.38 -10.69
CA GLY A 537 -17.97 -5.39 -10.18
C GLY A 537 -18.32 -6.62 -9.33
N CYS A 538 -17.81 -7.82 -9.68
CA CYS A 538 -18.00 -9.03 -8.86
C CYS A 538 -17.36 -8.89 -7.47
N ALA A 539 -16.08 -8.51 -7.41
CA ALA A 539 -15.37 -8.31 -6.15
C ALA A 539 -16.02 -7.21 -5.28
N LEU A 540 -16.54 -6.16 -5.91
CA LEU A 540 -17.33 -5.13 -5.21
C LEU A 540 -18.64 -5.71 -4.65
N ALA A 541 -19.40 -6.46 -5.43
CA ALA A 541 -20.63 -7.10 -4.97
C ALA A 541 -20.39 -8.09 -3.81
N ASP A 542 -19.29 -8.85 -3.82
CA ASP A 542 -18.86 -9.73 -2.72
C ASP A 542 -18.64 -8.94 -1.42
N THR A 543 -18.01 -7.76 -1.52
CA THR A 543 -17.76 -6.91 -0.35
C THR A 543 -19.03 -6.23 0.18
N TYR A 544 -20.01 -5.90 -0.69
CA TYR A 544 -21.34 -5.46 -0.25
C TYR A 544 -22.14 -6.59 0.42
N ASP A 545 -22.09 -7.80 -0.13
CA ASP A 545 -22.69 -9.01 0.47
C ASP A 545 -22.16 -9.23 1.89
N GLU A 546 -20.85 -9.11 2.12
CA GLU A 546 -20.22 -9.28 3.43
C GLU A 546 -20.53 -8.13 4.40
N LEU A 547 -20.51 -6.87 3.93
CA LEU A 547 -20.80 -5.73 4.82
C LEU A 547 -22.27 -5.69 5.23
N SER A 548 -23.21 -5.98 4.32
CA SER A 548 -24.65 -6.06 4.65
C SER A 548 -24.92 -7.06 5.78
N LYS A 549 -24.14 -8.16 5.86
CA LYS A 549 -24.23 -9.13 6.95
C LYS A 549 -23.81 -8.53 8.29
N ARG A 550 -22.66 -7.82 8.31
CA ARG A 550 -22.07 -7.20 9.51
C ARG A 550 -22.89 -6.05 10.08
N LEU A 551 -23.58 -5.28 9.23
CA LEU A 551 -24.48 -4.21 9.66
C LEU A 551 -25.75 -4.70 10.38
N GLY A 552 -26.03 -6.01 10.35
CA GLY A 552 -27.14 -6.61 11.09
C GLY A 552 -28.51 -6.24 10.50
N TRP A 553 -29.38 -5.65 11.32
CA TRP A 553 -30.76 -5.29 10.98
C TRP A 553 -30.93 -3.76 11.00
N ARG A 554 -30.29 -3.09 10.03
CA ARG A 554 -30.34 -1.62 9.82
C ARG A 554 -30.78 -1.32 8.39
N GLU A 555 -31.49 -0.21 8.16
CA GLU A 555 -31.89 0.20 6.80
C GLU A 555 -30.68 0.39 5.85
N GLN A 556 -29.55 0.91 6.36
CA GLN A 556 -28.29 0.99 5.60
C GLN A 556 -27.85 -0.39 5.04
N ALA A 557 -28.11 -1.48 5.77
CA ALA A 557 -27.78 -2.84 5.34
C ALA A 557 -28.66 -3.30 4.17
N VAL A 558 -29.90 -2.80 4.07
CA VAL A 558 -30.79 -3.03 2.93
C VAL A 558 -30.24 -2.31 1.69
N THR A 559 -29.86 -1.04 1.80
CA THR A 559 -29.27 -0.28 0.69
C THR A 559 -27.99 -0.94 0.16
N ILE A 560 -27.11 -1.41 1.05
CA ILE A 560 -25.87 -2.10 0.65
C ILE A 560 -26.16 -3.47 0.03
N ALA A 561 -27.14 -4.23 0.54
CA ALA A 561 -27.56 -5.47 -0.09
C ALA A 561 -28.20 -5.25 -1.47
N GLN A 562 -28.99 -4.19 -1.64
CA GLN A 562 -29.57 -3.80 -2.93
C GLN A 562 -28.48 -3.47 -3.95
N ASN A 563 -27.48 -2.66 -3.58
CA ASN A 563 -26.34 -2.35 -4.45
C ASN A 563 -25.58 -3.61 -4.91
N SER A 564 -25.53 -4.67 -4.12
CA SER A 564 -24.95 -5.98 -4.51
C SER A 564 -25.80 -6.70 -5.56
N VAL A 565 -27.13 -6.70 -5.39
CA VAL A 565 -28.10 -7.27 -6.34
C VAL A 565 -28.08 -6.51 -7.66
N ASP A 566 -28.06 -5.19 -7.63
CA ASP A 566 -28.03 -4.34 -8.83
C ASP A 566 -26.74 -4.60 -9.64
N LEU A 567 -25.57 -4.56 -8.98
CA LEU A 567 -24.28 -4.91 -9.58
C LEU A 567 -24.27 -6.30 -10.22
N ARG A 568 -24.77 -7.32 -9.52
CA ARG A 568 -24.78 -8.70 -10.05
C ARG A 568 -25.82 -8.89 -11.16
N SER A 569 -26.85 -8.06 -11.22
CA SER A 569 -27.88 -8.06 -12.27
C SER A 569 -27.38 -7.43 -13.58
N GLU A 570 -26.55 -6.39 -13.51
CA GLU A 570 -25.86 -5.82 -14.69
C GLU A 570 -24.79 -6.77 -15.28
N LEU A 571 -24.19 -7.63 -14.45
CA LEU A 571 -23.11 -8.55 -14.84
C LEU A 571 -23.61 -9.94 -15.31
N LEU A 572 -24.90 -10.07 -15.61
CA LEU A 572 -25.56 -11.31 -15.97
C LEU A 572 -25.22 -11.75 -17.41
N ASP A 573 -24.32 -12.73 -17.55
CA ASP A 573 -23.80 -13.20 -18.84
C ASP A 573 -24.04 -14.70 -19.11
N GLY A 574 -25.07 -15.28 -18.47
CA GLY A 574 -25.40 -16.70 -18.62
C GLY A 574 -24.47 -17.66 -17.86
N ASN A 575 -23.42 -17.15 -17.21
CA ASN A 575 -22.51 -17.92 -16.37
C ASN A 575 -23.23 -18.42 -15.09
N SER A 576 -23.22 -19.73 -14.86
CA SER A 576 -23.86 -20.39 -13.70
C SER A 576 -23.39 -19.82 -12.36
N GLU A 577 -22.08 -19.53 -12.22
CA GLU A 577 -21.49 -19.00 -10.98
C GLU A 577 -21.97 -17.57 -10.66
N ARG A 578 -22.11 -16.72 -11.68
CA ARG A 578 -22.64 -15.35 -11.51
C ARG A 578 -24.14 -15.37 -11.23
N ASN A 579 -24.89 -16.23 -11.92
CA ASN A 579 -26.31 -16.44 -11.69
C ASN A 579 -26.59 -16.95 -10.26
N PHE A 580 -25.79 -17.91 -9.77
CA PHE A 580 -25.84 -18.40 -8.39
C PHE A 580 -25.58 -17.28 -7.39
N SER A 581 -24.54 -16.48 -7.65
CA SER A 581 -24.16 -15.35 -6.81
C SER A 581 -25.24 -14.27 -6.75
N LEU A 582 -25.88 -13.95 -7.88
CA LEU A 582 -27.00 -13.01 -7.93
C LEU A 582 -28.18 -13.48 -7.08
N VAL A 583 -28.65 -14.72 -7.27
CA VAL A 583 -29.76 -15.29 -6.48
C VAL A 583 -29.42 -15.30 -4.98
N LYS A 584 -28.17 -15.60 -4.62
CA LYS A 584 -27.68 -15.56 -3.23
C LYS A 584 -27.72 -14.14 -2.64
N SER A 585 -27.36 -13.11 -3.39
CA SER A 585 -27.53 -11.70 -2.97
C SER A 585 -29.00 -11.32 -2.81
N THR A 586 -29.87 -11.74 -3.71
CA THR A 586 -31.31 -11.47 -3.62
C THR A 586 -31.92 -12.11 -2.36
N CYS A 587 -31.48 -13.33 -2.00
CA CYS A 587 -31.82 -13.93 -0.71
C CYS A 587 -31.23 -13.16 0.49
N ASN A 588 -29.98 -12.69 0.43
CA ASN A 588 -29.39 -11.86 1.48
C ASN A 588 -30.20 -10.57 1.70
N LEU A 589 -30.61 -9.90 0.61
CA LEU A 589 -31.46 -8.71 0.62
C LEU A 589 -32.82 -8.98 1.29
N ALA A 590 -33.49 -10.07 0.91
CA ALA A 590 -34.75 -10.49 1.55
C ALA A 590 -34.60 -10.68 3.07
N ILE A 591 -33.48 -11.28 3.53
CA ILE A 591 -33.17 -11.44 4.95
C ILE A 591 -32.97 -10.07 5.64
N ARG A 592 -32.31 -9.09 4.99
CA ARG A 592 -32.13 -7.74 5.55
C ARG A 592 -33.45 -6.98 5.64
N LEU A 593 -34.26 -6.99 4.57
CA LEU A 593 -35.60 -6.40 4.53
C LEU A 593 -36.50 -6.96 5.64
N SER A 594 -36.47 -8.28 5.86
CA SER A 594 -37.18 -8.92 6.97
C SER A 594 -36.66 -8.51 8.35
N GLY A 595 -35.35 -8.29 8.49
CA GLY A 595 -34.73 -7.81 9.73
C GLY A 595 -35.19 -6.40 10.12
N VAL A 596 -35.44 -5.52 9.14
CA VAL A 596 -35.99 -4.17 9.37
C VAL A 596 -37.53 -4.12 9.31
N SER A 597 -38.19 -5.27 9.35
CA SER A 597 -39.67 -5.41 9.32
C SER A 597 -40.37 -4.95 8.03
N ARG A 598 -39.63 -4.77 6.92
CA ARG A 598 -40.18 -4.50 5.56
C ARG A 598 -40.63 -5.82 4.90
N ILE A 599 -41.65 -6.44 5.47
CA ILE A 599 -42.06 -7.82 5.17
C ILE A 599 -42.50 -8.02 3.71
N ASP A 600 -43.32 -7.13 3.15
CA ASP A 600 -43.84 -7.33 1.78
C ASP A 600 -42.73 -7.23 0.72
N GLU A 601 -41.78 -6.31 0.91
CA GLU A 601 -40.58 -6.19 0.07
C GLU A 601 -39.66 -7.40 0.24
N ALA A 602 -39.49 -7.91 1.47
CA ALA A 602 -38.74 -9.14 1.73
C ALA A 602 -39.36 -10.35 1.01
N LEU A 603 -40.70 -10.47 1.01
CA LEU A 603 -41.42 -11.51 0.28
C LEU A 603 -41.30 -11.34 -1.24
N SER A 604 -41.38 -10.11 -1.75
CA SER A 604 -41.13 -9.82 -3.18
C SER A 604 -39.71 -10.20 -3.60
N SER A 605 -38.71 -9.89 -2.77
CA SER A 605 -37.30 -10.19 -3.01
C SER A 605 -37.03 -11.70 -3.02
N VAL A 606 -37.50 -12.45 -2.03
CA VAL A 606 -37.32 -13.92 -2.03
C VAL A 606 -38.12 -14.61 -3.13
N ASN A 607 -39.30 -14.11 -3.50
CA ASN A 607 -40.06 -14.65 -4.63
C ASN A 607 -39.34 -14.40 -5.97
N CYS A 608 -38.67 -13.25 -6.13
CA CYS A 608 -37.77 -13.03 -7.27
C CYS A 608 -36.64 -14.07 -7.31
N ALA A 609 -35.96 -14.31 -6.18
CA ALA A 609 -34.92 -15.33 -6.08
C ALA A 609 -35.44 -16.74 -6.43
N ILE A 610 -36.65 -17.12 -5.97
CA ILE A 610 -37.31 -18.40 -6.31
C ILE A 610 -37.55 -18.52 -7.83
N VAL A 611 -38.08 -17.48 -8.47
CA VAL A 611 -38.36 -17.47 -9.93
C VAL A 611 -37.06 -17.58 -10.73
N MET A 612 -36.00 -16.87 -10.31
CA MET A 612 -34.68 -16.97 -10.94
C MET A 612 -34.09 -18.38 -10.80
N CYS A 613 -34.19 -18.98 -9.61
CA CYS A 613 -33.80 -20.36 -9.36
C CYS A 613 -34.52 -21.36 -10.27
N ASP A 614 -35.84 -21.27 -10.43
CA ASP A 614 -36.61 -22.19 -11.29
C ASP A 614 -36.26 -22.02 -12.78
N GLY A 615 -35.93 -20.79 -13.21
CA GLY A 615 -35.38 -20.51 -14.54
C GLY A 615 -34.02 -21.18 -14.76
N PHE A 616 -33.03 -20.89 -13.89
CA PHE A 616 -31.66 -21.38 -14.04
C PHE A 616 -31.50 -22.88 -13.77
N LYS A 617 -32.36 -23.48 -12.95
CA LYS A 617 -32.44 -24.93 -12.70
C LYS A 617 -32.54 -25.76 -13.99
N ARG A 618 -33.10 -25.22 -15.07
CA ARG A 618 -33.19 -25.91 -16.37
C ARG A 618 -31.82 -26.07 -17.05
N CYS A 619 -30.87 -25.20 -16.74
CA CYS A 619 -29.52 -25.20 -17.30
C CYS A 619 -28.54 -25.93 -16.38
N ASP A 620 -28.65 -25.74 -15.06
CA ASP A 620 -27.76 -26.34 -14.07
C ASP A 620 -28.56 -26.82 -12.83
N PRO A 621 -29.14 -28.03 -12.88
CA PRO A 621 -29.93 -28.55 -11.77
C PRO A 621 -29.12 -28.74 -10.47
N GLN A 622 -27.84 -29.10 -10.59
CA GLN A 622 -26.99 -29.43 -9.44
C GLN A 622 -26.73 -28.21 -8.56
N VAL A 623 -26.57 -27.03 -9.17
CA VAL A 623 -26.35 -25.77 -8.46
C VAL A 623 -27.66 -25.14 -7.96
N PHE A 624 -28.72 -25.14 -8.78
CA PHE A 624 -29.93 -24.37 -8.48
C PHE A 624 -31.04 -25.14 -7.73
N GLU A 625 -31.05 -26.48 -7.68
CA GLU A 625 -31.97 -27.22 -6.80
C GLU A 625 -31.71 -26.99 -5.30
N PRO A 626 -30.47 -27.09 -4.78
CA PRO A 626 -30.17 -26.77 -3.39
C PRO A 626 -30.43 -25.30 -3.06
N LEU A 627 -30.15 -24.40 -4.01
CA LEU A 627 -30.38 -22.97 -3.82
C LEU A 627 -31.89 -22.65 -3.77
N LEU A 628 -32.71 -23.31 -4.59
CA LEU A 628 -34.17 -23.17 -4.54
C LEU A 628 -34.74 -23.65 -3.19
N ALA A 629 -34.25 -24.78 -2.67
CA ALA A 629 -34.61 -25.25 -1.34
C ALA A 629 -34.23 -24.24 -0.24
N THR A 630 -33.05 -23.61 -0.38
CA THR A 630 -32.59 -22.51 0.50
C THR A 630 -33.50 -21.28 0.39
N CYS A 631 -33.97 -20.91 -0.81
CA CYS A 631 -34.91 -19.81 -0.99
C CYS A 631 -36.24 -20.06 -0.26
N PHE A 632 -36.77 -21.29 -0.30
CA PHE A 632 -37.98 -21.66 0.46
C PHE A 632 -37.76 -21.64 1.99
N VAL A 633 -36.54 -21.92 2.48
CA VAL A 633 -36.18 -21.73 3.90
C VAL A 633 -36.20 -20.25 4.29
N VAL A 634 -35.72 -19.36 3.42
CA VAL A 634 -35.79 -17.90 3.63
C VAL A 634 -37.25 -17.42 3.60
N GLU A 635 -38.05 -17.86 2.62
CA GLU A 635 -39.49 -17.53 2.53
C GLU A 635 -40.25 -17.96 3.80
N ARG A 636 -40.01 -19.19 4.28
CA ARG A 636 -40.54 -19.73 5.54
C ARG A 636 -40.28 -18.78 6.72
N ASP A 637 -39.05 -18.31 6.88
CA ASP A 637 -38.66 -17.50 8.03
C ASP A 637 -39.25 -16.08 7.97
N ILE A 638 -39.36 -15.51 6.77
CA ILE A 638 -40.04 -14.22 6.54
C ILE A 638 -41.54 -14.35 6.86
N LEU A 639 -42.21 -15.36 6.30
CA LEU A 639 -43.63 -15.65 6.57
C LEU A 639 -43.90 -15.98 8.04
N PHE A 640 -42.98 -16.67 8.71
CA PHE A 640 -43.12 -16.99 10.13
C PHE A 640 -43.04 -15.73 11.01
N ARG A 641 -42.09 -14.82 10.74
CA ARG A 641 -42.02 -13.50 11.40
C ARG A 641 -43.25 -12.64 11.13
N ALA A 642 -43.85 -12.75 9.94
CA ALA A 642 -45.09 -12.08 9.57
C ALA A 642 -46.36 -12.66 10.21
N GLY A 643 -46.26 -13.71 11.04
CA GLY A 643 -47.43 -14.41 11.61
C GLY A 643 -48.22 -15.28 10.62
N ARG A 644 -47.77 -15.39 9.36
CA ARG A 644 -48.41 -16.14 8.27
C ARG A 644 -48.08 -17.64 8.37
N HIS A 645 -48.34 -18.24 9.53
CA HIS A 645 -47.86 -19.58 9.92
C HIS A 645 -48.27 -20.70 8.95
N ASN A 646 -49.47 -20.65 8.37
CA ASN A 646 -49.94 -21.63 7.38
C ASN A 646 -49.17 -21.58 6.06
N GLU A 647 -48.69 -20.40 5.67
CA GLU A 647 -47.89 -20.23 4.45
C GLU A 647 -46.42 -20.55 4.72
N ALA A 648 -45.90 -20.17 5.88
CA ALA A 648 -44.59 -20.61 6.36
C ALA A 648 -44.49 -22.14 6.41
N LEU A 649 -45.55 -22.84 6.82
CA LEU A 649 -45.63 -24.30 6.78
C LEU A 649 -45.53 -24.84 5.35
N LYS A 650 -46.25 -24.26 4.38
CA LYS A 650 -46.17 -24.65 2.96
C LYS A 650 -44.76 -24.44 2.39
N ALA A 651 -44.11 -23.31 2.67
CA ALA A 651 -42.74 -23.04 2.24
C ALA A 651 -41.75 -24.05 2.86
N ALA A 652 -41.89 -24.36 4.15
CA ALA A 652 -41.09 -25.38 4.82
C ALA A 652 -41.29 -26.79 4.23
N SER A 653 -42.52 -27.16 3.86
CA SER A 653 -42.81 -28.44 3.20
C SER A 653 -42.10 -28.53 1.84
N LYS A 654 -42.20 -27.50 1.00
CA LYS A 654 -41.48 -27.44 -0.30
C LYS A 654 -39.95 -27.57 -0.12
N ALA A 655 -39.38 -26.87 0.87
CA ALA A 655 -37.96 -26.98 1.18
C ALA A 655 -37.58 -28.42 1.57
N ALA A 656 -38.34 -29.03 2.48
CA ALA A 656 -38.10 -30.41 2.93
C ALA A 656 -38.27 -31.45 1.80
N GLU A 657 -39.23 -31.27 0.90
CA GLU A 657 -39.44 -32.12 -0.28
C GLU A 657 -38.25 -32.05 -1.25
N LEU A 658 -37.71 -30.86 -1.50
CA LEU A 658 -36.50 -30.69 -2.33
C LEU A 658 -35.27 -31.31 -1.65
N TRP A 659 -35.05 -31.03 -0.36
CA TRP A 659 -33.95 -31.66 0.40
C TRP A 659 -34.07 -33.19 0.45
N PHE A 660 -35.28 -33.74 0.55
CA PHE A 660 -35.55 -35.18 0.46
C PHE A 660 -35.31 -35.78 -0.94
N SER A 661 -35.37 -34.97 -2.00
CA SER A 661 -34.92 -35.38 -3.33
C SER A 661 -33.39 -35.42 -3.39
N LEU A 662 -32.75 -34.33 -2.97
CA LEU A 662 -31.30 -34.13 -3.04
C LEU A 662 -30.50 -35.13 -2.19
N ILE A 663 -30.98 -35.45 -0.97
CA ILE A 663 -30.33 -36.40 -0.06
C ILE A 663 -30.18 -37.82 -0.64
N LYS A 664 -31.00 -38.19 -1.64
CA LYS A 664 -30.88 -39.49 -2.32
C LYS A 664 -29.67 -39.57 -3.25
N HIS A 665 -29.16 -38.41 -3.68
CA HIS A 665 -28.00 -38.29 -4.56
C HIS A 665 -26.72 -38.08 -3.76
N ASP A 666 -26.75 -37.19 -2.76
CA ASP A 666 -25.65 -36.99 -1.82
C ASP A 666 -26.16 -36.88 -0.37
N PRO A 667 -26.17 -38.00 0.39
CA PRO A 667 -26.63 -38.01 1.77
C PRO A 667 -25.79 -37.13 2.71
N LYS A 668 -24.48 -37.00 2.44
CA LYS A 668 -23.55 -36.23 3.28
C LYS A 668 -23.75 -34.74 3.07
N MET A 669 -23.77 -34.31 1.82
CA MET A 669 -23.91 -32.89 1.48
C MET A 669 -25.26 -32.29 1.92
N TYR A 670 -26.35 -33.07 1.87
CA TYR A 670 -27.70 -32.53 2.08
C TYR A 670 -28.43 -33.03 3.33
N GLY A 671 -27.91 -34.03 4.04
CA GLY A 671 -28.62 -34.63 5.18
C GLY A 671 -28.81 -33.68 6.36
N CYS A 672 -27.84 -32.79 6.64
CA CYS A 672 -27.99 -31.74 7.65
C CYS A 672 -29.14 -30.77 7.33
N GLU A 673 -29.26 -30.29 6.09
CA GLU A 673 -30.32 -29.34 5.73
C GLU A 673 -31.70 -30.01 5.67
N TYR A 674 -31.77 -31.26 5.21
CA TYR A 674 -32.98 -32.07 5.31
C TYR A 674 -33.41 -32.26 6.77
N ALA A 675 -32.48 -32.63 7.66
CA ALA A 675 -32.77 -32.86 9.07
C ALA A 675 -33.22 -31.58 9.79
N ARG A 676 -32.62 -30.42 9.50
CA ARG A 676 -33.09 -29.11 10.01
C ARG A 676 -34.49 -28.75 9.50
N ALA A 677 -34.78 -28.99 8.22
CA ALA A 677 -36.11 -28.76 7.65
C ALA A 677 -37.16 -29.69 8.29
N ALA A 678 -36.82 -30.97 8.49
CA ALA A 678 -37.67 -31.96 9.16
C ALA A 678 -37.93 -31.60 10.63
N SER A 679 -36.90 -31.21 11.39
CA SER A 679 -37.03 -30.73 12.78
C SER A 679 -37.99 -29.52 12.88
N TRP A 680 -37.87 -28.54 11.98
CA TRP A 680 -38.77 -27.38 11.96
C TRP A 680 -40.21 -27.79 11.66
N LEU A 681 -40.43 -28.68 10.68
CA LEU A 681 -41.76 -29.21 10.35
C LEU A 681 -42.36 -29.99 11.53
N ALA A 682 -41.57 -30.81 12.23
CA ALA A 682 -42.03 -31.59 13.36
C ALA A 682 -42.62 -30.70 14.46
N VAL A 683 -41.95 -29.61 14.83
CA VAL A 683 -42.46 -28.63 15.80
C VAL A 683 -43.78 -27.98 15.35
N ARG A 684 -43.99 -27.76 14.05
CA ARG A 684 -45.26 -27.19 13.55
C ARG A 684 -46.39 -28.21 13.45
N TYR A 685 -46.09 -29.45 13.10
CA TYR A 685 -47.08 -30.53 13.14
C TYR A 685 -47.51 -30.85 14.57
N GLU A 686 -46.57 -30.83 15.53
CA GLU A 686 -46.83 -30.94 16.97
C GLU A 686 -47.82 -29.84 17.45
N ALA A 687 -47.55 -28.59 17.07
CA ALA A 687 -48.33 -27.43 17.47
C ALA A 687 -49.72 -27.35 16.78
N THR A 688 -49.85 -27.92 15.59
CA THR A 688 -51.14 -28.01 14.85
C THR A 688 -51.92 -29.30 15.15
N GLY A 689 -51.42 -30.15 16.05
CA GLY A 689 -52.09 -31.38 16.48
C GLY A 689 -51.93 -32.58 15.54
N LYS A 690 -51.10 -32.48 14.49
CA LYS A 690 -50.76 -33.59 13.57
C LYS A 690 -49.61 -34.40 14.13
N VAL A 691 -49.85 -35.12 15.24
CA VAL A 691 -48.77 -35.70 16.05
C VAL A 691 -48.03 -36.82 15.30
N GLU A 692 -48.70 -37.59 14.44
CA GLU A 692 -48.10 -38.65 13.63
C GLU A 692 -47.14 -38.08 12.57
N ASP A 693 -47.50 -36.97 11.93
CA ASP A 693 -46.61 -36.22 11.03
C ASP A 693 -45.41 -35.65 11.78
N ALA A 694 -45.62 -35.16 13.01
CA ALA A 694 -44.54 -34.67 13.87
C ALA A 694 -43.54 -35.79 14.23
N ILE A 695 -44.01 -36.97 14.63
CA ILE A 695 -43.17 -38.14 14.90
C ILE A 695 -42.38 -38.55 13.66
N ARG A 696 -43.02 -38.60 12.48
CA ARG A 696 -42.37 -38.95 11.20
C ARG A 696 -41.23 -37.97 10.87
N CYS A 697 -41.47 -36.66 10.99
CA CYS A 697 -40.47 -35.64 10.71
C CYS A 697 -39.35 -35.62 11.78
N ALA A 698 -39.68 -35.75 13.06
CA ALA A 698 -38.69 -35.76 14.14
C ALA A 698 -37.79 -37.00 14.07
N LYS A 699 -38.36 -38.17 13.76
CA LYS A 699 -37.58 -39.38 13.51
C LYS A 699 -36.64 -39.21 12.30
N ALA A 700 -37.14 -38.67 11.18
CA ALA A 700 -36.29 -38.41 10.02
C ALA A 700 -35.12 -37.46 10.34
N ALA A 701 -35.32 -36.48 11.21
CA ALA A 701 -34.23 -35.62 11.68
C ALA A 701 -33.22 -36.37 12.55
N VAL A 702 -33.68 -37.18 13.51
CA VAL A 702 -32.83 -38.06 14.34
C VAL A 702 -32.01 -39.01 13.48
N ASP A 703 -32.65 -39.78 12.60
CA ASP A 703 -32.00 -40.80 11.77
C ASP A 703 -30.86 -40.20 10.91
N ASN A 704 -31.00 -38.94 10.46
CA ASN A 704 -29.96 -38.25 9.68
C ASN A 704 -28.86 -37.62 10.54
N PHE A 705 -29.20 -36.99 11.67
CA PHE A 705 -28.19 -36.43 12.57
C PHE A 705 -27.38 -37.52 13.31
N GLU A 706 -27.95 -38.71 13.56
CA GLU A 706 -27.17 -39.87 14.07
C GLU A 706 -26.06 -40.27 13.09
N ILE A 707 -26.32 -40.26 11.77
CA ILE A 707 -25.35 -40.61 10.72
C ILE A 707 -24.27 -39.51 10.56
N LEU A 708 -24.65 -38.25 10.70
CA LEU A 708 -23.79 -37.09 10.42
C LEU A 708 -23.13 -36.50 11.68
N VAL A 709 -23.23 -37.19 12.83
CA VAL A 709 -22.71 -36.71 14.12
C VAL A 709 -21.20 -36.48 14.13
N ASP A 710 -20.44 -37.18 13.28
CA ASP A 710 -18.97 -37.08 13.22
C ASP A 710 -18.47 -35.98 12.27
N GLU A 711 -19.33 -35.39 11.42
CA GLU A 711 -18.90 -34.38 10.42
C GLU A 711 -18.80 -32.96 11.01
N ASP A 712 -19.74 -32.58 11.87
CA ASP A 712 -19.65 -31.41 12.76
C ASP A 712 -20.09 -31.82 14.18
N PRO A 713 -19.16 -32.33 15.01
CA PRO A 713 -19.50 -32.94 16.29
C PRO A 713 -20.17 -32.04 17.32
N GLU A 714 -20.09 -30.71 17.19
CA GLU A 714 -20.70 -29.80 18.17
C GLU A 714 -22.08 -29.34 17.69
N THR A 715 -22.19 -28.90 16.44
CA THR A 715 -23.48 -28.48 15.87
C THR A 715 -24.44 -29.66 15.71
N ASN A 716 -23.97 -30.78 15.15
CA ASN A 716 -24.86 -31.90 14.84
C ASN A 716 -25.28 -32.66 16.10
N ARG A 717 -24.44 -32.75 17.15
CA ARG A 717 -24.89 -33.26 18.46
C ARG A 717 -25.98 -32.38 19.08
N CYS A 718 -25.83 -31.05 19.01
CA CYS A 718 -26.84 -30.13 19.53
C CYS A 718 -28.18 -30.29 18.80
N GLU A 719 -28.16 -30.33 17.46
CA GLU A 719 -29.38 -30.52 16.66
C GLU A 719 -29.98 -31.93 16.82
N LEU A 720 -29.17 -32.98 16.96
CA LEU A 720 -29.62 -34.33 17.29
C LEU A 720 -30.39 -34.37 18.62
N ALA A 721 -29.85 -33.73 19.66
CA ALA A 721 -30.51 -33.65 20.96
C ALA A 721 -31.81 -32.83 20.92
N ARG A 722 -31.87 -31.76 20.10
CA ARG A 722 -33.13 -31.04 19.81
C ARG A 722 -34.14 -31.95 19.10
N ALA A 723 -33.72 -32.73 18.11
CA ALA A 723 -34.57 -33.67 17.38
C ALA A 723 -35.13 -34.78 18.29
N TYR A 724 -34.30 -35.37 19.18
CA TYR A 724 -34.76 -36.33 20.18
C TYR A 724 -35.79 -35.74 21.15
N ASN A 725 -35.60 -34.50 21.62
CA ASN A 725 -36.60 -33.84 22.47
C ASN A 725 -37.94 -33.69 21.75
N ILE A 726 -37.94 -33.26 20.48
CA ILE A 726 -39.18 -33.13 19.68
C ILE A 726 -39.85 -34.50 19.50
N LEU A 727 -39.08 -35.55 19.25
CA LEU A 727 -39.58 -36.93 19.12
C LEU A 727 -40.17 -37.44 20.44
N ALA A 728 -39.52 -37.20 21.58
CA ALA A 728 -40.01 -37.55 22.91
C ALA A 728 -41.31 -36.82 23.28
N ILE A 729 -41.39 -35.51 23.03
CA ILE A 729 -42.61 -34.71 23.23
C ILE A 729 -43.76 -35.26 22.38
N SER A 730 -43.49 -35.58 21.11
CA SER A 730 -44.50 -36.07 20.17
C SER A 730 -45.03 -37.46 20.56
N HIS A 731 -44.16 -38.42 20.93
CA HIS A 731 -44.62 -39.68 21.51
C HIS A 731 -45.39 -39.49 22.82
N GLY A 732 -44.97 -38.54 23.66
CA GLY A 732 -45.67 -38.17 24.89
C GLY A 732 -47.09 -37.65 24.66
N LYS A 733 -47.38 -37.01 23.51
CA LYS A 733 -48.73 -36.56 23.13
C LYS A 733 -49.68 -37.71 22.74
N LEU A 734 -49.15 -38.86 22.33
CA LEU A 734 -49.93 -40.09 22.06
C LEU A 734 -49.99 -41.04 23.27
N ASP A 735 -49.63 -40.55 24.46
CA ASP A 735 -49.43 -41.32 25.70
C ASP A 735 -48.43 -42.49 25.59
N GLN A 736 -47.62 -42.52 24.52
CA GLN A 736 -46.57 -43.52 24.25
C GLN A 736 -45.30 -43.24 25.09
N SER A 737 -45.49 -43.03 26.39
CA SER A 737 -44.43 -42.58 27.31
C SER A 737 -43.26 -43.57 27.43
N GLN A 738 -43.49 -44.85 27.15
CA GLN A 738 -42.43 -45.87 27.08
C GLN A 738 -41.51 -45.68 25.85
N LEU A 739 -42.04 -45.20 24.73
CA LEU A 739 -41.25 -44.86 23.54
C LEU A 739 -40.57 -43.49 23.68
N ALA A 740 -41.21 -42.54 24.37
CA ALA A 740 -40.65 -41.21 24.61
C ALA A 740 -39.40 -41.23 25.51
N LEU A 741 -39.34 -42.16 26.47
CA LEU A 741 -38.28 -42.23 27.49
C LEU A 741 -36.85 -42.33 26.93
N PRO A 742 -36.49 -43.33 26.09
CA PRO A 742 -35.12 -43.46 25.59
C PRO A 742 -34.68 -42.25 24.74
N HIS A 743 -35.61 -41.58 24.06
CA HIS A 743 -35.32 -40.34 23.33
C HIS A 743 -35.04 -39.17 24.28
N ALA A 744 -35.84 -39.01 25.34
CA ALA A 744 -35.61 -37.98 26.35
C ALA A 744 -34.30 -38.21 27.15
N GLU A 745 -33.96 -39.47 27.45
CA GLU A 745 -32.71 -39.85 28.11
C GLU A 745 -31.49 -39.50 27.24
N LYS A 746 -31.48 -39.89 25.95
CA LYS A 746 -30.41 -39.51 25.00
C LYS A 746 -30.28 -37.99 24.83
N ALA A 747 -31.39 -37.26 24.74
CA ALA A 747 -31.35 -35.80 24.63
C ALA A 747 -30.69 -35.15 25.86
N LEU A 748 -31.05 -35.62 27.06
CA LEU A 748 -30.49 -35.13 28.31
C LEU A 748 -28.99 -35.45 28.44
N GLU A 749 -28.57 -36.65 28.05
CA GLU A 749 -27.17 -37.09 28.05
C GLU A 749 -26.31 -36.14 27.20
N ILE A 750 -26.69 -35.92 25.94
CA ILE A 750 -25.96 -35.02 25.03
C ILE A 750 -25.93 -33.59 25.56
N PHE A 751 -27.05 -33.05 26.08
CA PHE A 751 -27.05 -31.69 26.60
C PHE A 751 -26.26 -31.51 27.91
N ARG A 752 -26.06 -32.57 28.71
CA ARG A 752 -25.14 -32.54 29.84
C ARG A 752 -23.68 -32.45 29.36
N GLU A 753 -23.28 -33.30 28.41
CA GLU A 753 -21.93 -33.21 27.78
C GLU A 753 -21.65 -31.83 27.18
N LEU A 754 -22.65 -31.22 26.52
CA LEU A 754 -22.51 -29.90 25.90
C LEU A 754 -22.41 -28.77 26.95
N VAL A 755 -23.15 -28.85 28.06
CA VAL A 755 -23.08 -27.87 29.16
C VAL A 755 -21.74 -27.91 29.91
N ASP A 756 -21.09 -29.07 29.98
CA ASP A 756 -19.73 -29.19 30.53
C ASP A 756 -18.68 -28.47 29.66
N LYS A 757 -18.94 -28.30 28.35
CA LYS A 757 -18.11 -27.52 27.42
C LYS A 757 -18.44 -26.02 27.46
N ASP A 758 -19.70 -25.65 27.22
CA ASP A 758 -20.18 -24.27 27.30
C ASP A 758 -21.53 -24.19 28.02
N SER A 759 -21.43 -23.97 29.33
CA SER A 759 -22.59 -23.81 30.20
C SER A 759 -23.49 -22.64 29.79
N LYS A 760 -22.95 -21.56 29.19
CA LYS A 760 -23.75 -20.38 28.81
C LYS A 760 -24.51 -20.59 27.51
N ALA A 761 -23.92 -21.29 26.54
CA ALA A 761 -24.60 -21.61 25.28
C ALA A 761 -25.76 -22.59 25.50
N TYR A 762 -25.53 -23.65 26.28
CA TYR A 762 -26.44 -24.81 26.30
C TYR A 762 -27.37 -24.92 27.52
N ALA A 763 -27.20 -24.11 28.58
CA ALA A 763 -28.07 -24.17 29.76
C ALA A 763 -29.57 -24.06 29.45
N ALA A 764 -29.96 -23.21 28.48
CA ALA A 764 -31.37 -23.04 28.11
C ALA A 764 -31.97 -24.26 27.38
N ASP A 765 -31.16 -25.08 26.70
CA ASP A 765 -31.61 -26.30 26.01
C ASP A 765 -31.50 -27.55 26.91
N LEU A 766 -30.52 -27.58 27.83
CA LEU A 766 -30.50 -28.55 28.92
C LEU A 766 -31.80 -28.48 29.74
N VAL A 767 -32.28 -27.28 30.06
CA VAL A 767 -33.54 -27.14 30.81
C VAL A 767 -34.76 -27.64 30.03
N LYS A 768 -34.86 -27.40 28.72
CA LYS A 768 -35.93 -27.99 27.88
C LYS A 768 -35.89 -29.52 27.89
N SER A 769 -34.69 -30.09 27.93
CA SER A 769 -34.48 -31.55 28.01
C SER A 769 -34.90 -32.09 29.38
N LEU A 770 -34.56 -31.38 30.46
CA LEU A 770 -35.01 -31.68 31.82
C LEU A 770 -36.54 -31.58 31.95
N GLU A 771 -37.19 -30.58 31.35
CA GLU A 771 -38.66 -30.46 31.30
C GLU A 771 -39.30 -31.61 30.48
N THR A 772 -38.66 -32.01 29.38
CA THR A 772 -39.12 -33.11 28.50
C THR A 772 -39.06 -34.45 29.24
N ILE A 773 -37.91 -34.82 29.79
CA ILE A 773 -37.76 -36.07 30.55
C ILE A 773 -38.61 -36.07 31.83
N HIS A 774 -38.75 -34.92 32.50
CA HIS A 774 -39.67 -34.75 33.63
C HIS A 774 -41.11 -35.08 33.23
N SER A 775 -41.59 -34.58 32.08
CA SER A 775 -42.93 -34.86 31.59
C SER A 775 -43.12 -36.36 31.32
N VAL A 776 -42.11 -37.05 30.80
CA VAL A 776 -42.13 -38.50 30.59
C VAL A 776 -42.15 -39.26 31.92
N PHE A 777 -41.27 -38.94 32.87
CA PHE A 777 -41.27 -39.55 34.21
C PHE A 777 -42.60 -39.34 34.94
N SER A 778 -43.19 -38.13 34.85
CA SER A 778 -44.50 -37.84 35.43
C SER A 778 -45.62 -38.71 34.82
N ARG A 779 -45.63 -38.94 33.50
CA ARG A 779 -46.60 -39.84 32.85
C ARG A 779 -46.39 -41.31 33.22
N LEU A 780 -45.13 -41.73 33.42
CA LEU A 780 -44.77 -43.09 33.85
C LEU A 780 -44.95 -43.32 35.37
N GLY A 781 -45.39 -42.32 36.14
CA GLY A 781 -45.54 -42.43 37.60
C GLY A 781 -44.21 -42.43 38.38
N ARG A 782 -43.08 -42.18 37.71
CA ARG A 782 -41.71 -42.12 38.27
C ARG A 782 -41.48 -40.81 39.05
N ASN A 783 -42.27 -40.62 40.10
CA ASN A 783 -42.41 -39.35 40.83
C ASN A 783 -41.11 -38.84 41.49
N LYS A 784 -40.18 -39.73 41.89
CA LYS A 784 -38.88 -39.32 42.45
C LYS A 784 -37.96 -38.73 41.39
N GLU A 785 -37.81 -39.42 40.27
CA GLU A 785 -36.94 -38.96 39.17
C GLU A 785 -37.53 -37.73 38.47
N ALA A 786 -38.86 -37.62 38.42
CA ALA A 786 -39.56 -36.40 38.02
C ALA A 786 -39.29 -35.22 38.98
N LEU A 787 -39.09 -35.45 40.28
CA LEU A 787 -38.73 -34.42 41.25
C LEU A 787 -37.29 -33.94 41.06
N ASP A 788 -36.34 -34.88 40.94
CA ASP A 788 -34.92 -34.55 40.84
C ASP A 788 -34.63 -33.74 39.56
N THR A 789 -35.24 -34.12 38.44
CA THR A 789 -35.12 -33.41 37.15
C THR A 789 -35.74 -32.01 37.16
N ILE A 790 -36.94 -31.81 37.72
CA ILE A 790 -37.52 -30.45 37.80
C ILE A 790 -36.78 -29.57 38.81
N LYS A 791 -36.17 -30.15 39.86
CA LYS A 791 -35.32 -29.40 40.79
C LYS A 791 -34.06 -28.87 40.09
N GLU A 792 -33.38 -29.71 39.29
CA GLU A 792 -32.25 -29.30 38.46
C GLU A 792 -32.65 -28.16 37.49
N ALA A 793 -33.81 -28.28 36.83
CA ALA A 793 -34.35 -27.25 35.95
C ALA A 793 -34.63 -25.91 36.68
N VAL A 794 -35.22 -25.95 37.87
CA VAL A 794 -35.45 -24.75 38.71
C VAL A 794 -34.13 -24.07 39.08
N ASP A 795 -33.11 -24.84 39.48
CA ASP A 795 -31.81 -24.27 39.88
C ASP A 795 -31.04 -23.64 38.71
N ILE A 796 -31.21 -24.15 37.49
CA ILE A 796 -30.68 -23.50 36.27
C ILE A 796 -31.53 -22.26 35.92
N TYR A 797 -32.85 -22.34 35.96
CA TYR A 797 -33.73 -21.19 35.69
C TYR A 797 -33.50 -20.03 36.68
N ARG A 798 -33.16 -20.30 37.95
CA ARG A 798 -32.76 -19.25 38.91
C ARG A 798 -31.53 -18.48 38.43
N ARG A 799 -30.52 -19.16 37.87
CA ARG A 799 -29.31 -18.52 37.29
C ARG A 799 -29.64 -17.75 36.02
N LEU A 800 -30.45 -18.33 35.12
CA LEU A 800 -30.86 -17.65 33.89
C LEU A 800 -31.75 -16.42 34.15
N ALA A 801 -32.54 -16.44 35.23
CA ALA A 801 -33.39 -15.33 35.65
C ALA A 801 -32.65 -14.17 36.34
N THR A 802 -31.41 -14.35 36.79
CA THR A 802 -30.55 -13.21 37.19
C THR A 802 -29.89 -12.55 35.98
N GLU A 803 -29.46 -13.34 34.98
CA GLU A 803 -28.84 -12.81 33.74
C GLU A 803 -29.84 -12.13 32.80
N LYS A 804 -31.00 -12.77 32.55
CA LYS A 804 -32.06 -12.24 31.65
C LYS A 804 -33.44 -12.31 32.34
N PRO A 805 -33.72 -11.42 33.30
CA PRO A 805 -34.94 -11.46 34.11
C PRO A 805 -36.24 -11.50 33.29
N GLN A 806 -36.33 -10.68 32.25
CA GLN A 806 -37.52 -10.54 31.41
C GLN A 806 -37.86 -11.80 30.60
N THR A 807 -36.88 -12.66 30.32
CA THR A 807 -37.08 -13.92 29.58
C THR A 807 -37.38 -15.09 30.51
N TYR A 808 -36.62 -15.23 31.61
CA TYR A 808 -36.63 -16.45 32.41
C TYR A 808 -37.42 -16.38 33.73
N LYS A 809 -37.79 -15.19 34.25
CA LYS A 809 -38.68 -15.11 35.44
C LYS A 809 -40.03 -15.83 35.23
N PRO A 810 -40.74 -15.68 34.08
CA PRO A 810 -41.99 -16.41 33.85
C PRO A 810 -41.79 -17.94 33.81
N LEU A 811 -40.69 -18.38 33.21
CA LEU A 811 -40.35 -19.81 33.08
C LEU A 811 -39.95 -20.42 34.43
N LEU A 812 -39.16 -19.70 35.24
CA LEU A 812 -38.83 -20.07 36.62
C LEU A 812 -40.10 -20.24 37.47
N ALA A 813 -41.05 -19.30 37.39
CA ALA A 813 -42.30 -19.38 38.14
C ALA A 813 -43.14 -20.60 37.74
N LEU A 814 -43.18 -20.95 36.44
CA LEU A 814 -43.82 -22.17 35.95
C LEU A 814 -43.12 -23.44 36.44
N ALA A 815 -41.78 -23.50 36.37
CA ALA A 815 -40.99 -24.63 36.87
C ALA A 815 -41.19 -24.84 38.39
N LEU A 816 -41.32 -23.75 39.16
CA LEU A 816 -41.63 -23.79 40.60
C LEU A 816 -43.05 -24.31 40.89
N GLN A 817 -44.06 -23.99 40.06
CA GLN A 817 -45.40 -24.60 40.16
C GLN A 817 -45.34 -26.12 39.93
N THR A 818 -44.58 -26.55 38.92
CA THR A 818 -44.36 -27.97 38.61
C THR A 818 -43.60 -28.69 39.75
N TYR A 819 -42.54 -28.06 40.28
CA TYR A 819 -41.78 -28.57 41.41
C TYR A 819 -42.64 -28.71 42.68
N CYS A 820 -43.45 -27.70 43.00
CA CYS A 820 -44.46 -27.76 44.07
C CYS A 820 -45.39 -28.97 43.88
N THR A 821 -45.90 -29.19 42.66
CA THR A 821 -46.80 -30.30 42.35
C THR A 821 -46.12 -31.66 42.59
N CYS A 822 -44.86 -31.82 42.23
CA CYS A 822 -44.09 -33.04 42.48
C CYS A 822 -43.79 -33.27 43.96
N LEU A 823 -43.37 -32.24 44.70
CA LEU A 823 -43.20 -32.31 46.15
C LEU A 823 -44.49 -32.75 46.84
N SER A 824 -45.64 -32.21 46.40
CA SER A 824 -46.97 -32.57 46.90
C SER A 824 -47.39 -34.02 46.54
N ARG A 825 -46.82 -34.64 45.50
CA ARG A 825 -47.06 -36.06 45.17
C ARG A 825 -46.26 -37.01 46.06
N ILE A 826 -45.13 -36.56 46.61
CA ILE A 826 -44.30 -37.34 47.54
C ILE A 826 -44.48 -36.92 49.01
N SER A 827 -45.55 -36.17 49.32
CA SER A 827 -45.91 -35.68 50.66
C SER A 827 -44.88 -34.73 51.31
N GLN A 828 -44.02 -34.07 50.52
CA GLN A 828 -43.08 -33.02 50.99
C GLN A 828 -43.76 -31.63 50.95
N GLU A 829 -44.87 -31.50 51.68
CA GLU A 829 -45.74 -30.32 51.60
C GLU A 829 -45.08 -29.05 52.19
N LYS A 830 -44.10 -29.17 53.12
CA LYS A 830 -43.36 -28.02 53.67
C LYS A 830 -42.44 -27.37 52.63
N GLU A 831 -41.79 -28.19 51.81
CA GLU A 831 -40.97 -27.77 50.68
C GLU A 831 -41.87 -27.24 49.55
N ALA A 832 -43.01 -27.89 49.29
CA ALA A 832 -43.99 -27.45 48.30
C ALA A 832 -44.49 -26.03 48.62
N LEU A 833 -44.77 -25.75 49.90
CA LEU A 833 -45.18 -24.43 50.38
C LEU A 833 -44.13 -23.34 50.12
N LYS A 834 -42.82 -23.67 50.20
CA LYS A 834 -41.74 -22.73 49.87
C LYS A 834 -41.72 -22.44 48.36
N ALA A 835 -41.75 -23.48 47.54
CA ALA A 835 -41.70 -23.35 46.08
C ALA A 835 -42.89 -22.55 45.51
N ILE A 836 -44.11 -22.79 46.00
CA ILE A 836 -45.29 -22.07 45.50
C ILE A 836 -45.35 -20.62 45.99
N ARG A 837 -44.79 -20.29 47.16
CA ARG A 837 -44.64 -18.90 47.62
C ARG A 837 -43.67 -18.12 46.70
N GLU A 838 -42.52 -18.71 46.37
CA GLU A 838 -41.56 -18.13 45.42
C GLU A 838 -42.21 -17.89 44.03
N ALA A 839 -42.95 -18.87 43.50
CA ALA A 839 -43.69 -18.72 42.23
C ALA A 839 -44.73 -17.58 42.29
N ILE A 840 -45.51 -17.50 43.38
CA ILE A 840 -46.50 -16.45 43.60
C ILE A 840 -45.85 -15.07 43.63
N ASP A 841 -44.72 -14.91 44.30
CA ASP A 841 -44.07 -13.60 44.43
C ASP A 841 -43.42 -13.15 43.11
N ILE A 842 -42.92 -14.08 42.29
CA ILE A 842 -42.52 -13.79 40.90
C ILE A 842 -43.73 -13.38 40.06
N TYR A 843 -44.83 -14.14 40.08
CA TYR A 843 -46.02 -13.81 39.28
C TYR A 843 -46.69 -12.50 39.73
N LYS A 844 -46.73 -12.15 41.03
CA LYS A 844 -47.16 -10.83 41.50
C LYS A 844 -46.30 -9.69 40.94
N GLY A 845 -45.00 -9.92 40.77
CA GLY A 845 -44.09 -8.96 40.14
C GLY A 845 -44.45 -8.76 38.66
N LEU A 846 -44.63 -9.86 37.93
CA LEU A 846 -44.97 -9.87 36.51
C LEU A 846 -46.39 -9.32 36.22
N GLU A 847 -47.37 -9.61 37.09
CA GLU A 847 -48.74 -9.09 37.01
C GLU A 847 -48.76 -7.55 37.09
N LYS A 848 -47.91 -6.93 37.93
CA LYS A 848 -47.77 -5.47 37.99
C LYS A 848 -47.22 -4.86 36.70
N GLU A 849 -46.37 -5.60 35.97
CA GLU A 849 -45.83 -5.16 34.68
C GLU A 849 -46.83 -5.41 33.53
N LYS A 850 -47.56 -6.54 33.55
CA LYS A 850 -48.53 -6.96 32.52
C LYS A 850 -49.71 -7.75 33.14
N PRO A 851 -50.78 -7.10 33.61
CA PRO A 851 -51.87 -7.77 34.31
C PRO A 851 -52.54 -8.87 33.46
N GLU A 852 -52.94 -8.52 32.24
CA GLU A 852 -53.67 -9.37 31.29
C GLU A 852 -52.95 -10.68 30.95
N ALA A 853 -51.61 -10.70 31.04
CA ALA A 853 -50.80 -11.87 30.69
C ALA A 853 -50.60 -12.85 31.86
N TYR A 854 -50.73 -12.40 33.11
CA TYR A 854 -50.29 -13.15 34.29
C TYR A 854 -51.35 -13.35 35.38
N GLU A 855 -52.49 -12.65 35.33
CA GLU A 855 -53.60 -12.82 36.29
C GLU A 855 -54.03 -14.29 36.43
N SER A 856 -54.29 -14.98 35.31
CA SER A 856 -54.66 -16.42 35.32
C SER A 856 -53.56 -17.30 35.94
N ARG A 857 -52.28 -17.02 35.63
CA ARG A 857 -51.14 -17.80 36.15
C ARG A 857 -50.94 -17.60 37.66
N LEU A 858 -51.23 -16.40 38.14
CA LEU A 858 -51.24 -16.10 39.57
C LEU A 858 -52.43 -16.74 40.28
N ALA A 859 -53.62 -16.76 39.66
CA ALA A 859 -54.79 -17.46 40.18
C ALA A 859 -54.54 -18.98 40.32
N ASP A 860 -53.94 -19.62 39.31
CA ASP A 860 -53.50 -21.01 39.37
C ASP A 860 -52.50 -21.25 40.52
N SER A 861 -51.52 -20.35 40.67
CA SER A 861 -50.54 -20.44 41.77
C SER A 861 -51.20 -20.33 43.15
N ARG A 862 -52.15 -19.40 43.32
CA ARG A 862 -52.96 -19.25 44.56
C ARG A 862 -53.80 -20.50 44.85
N ARG A 863 -54.35 -21.14 43.82
CA ARG A 863 -55.09 -22.41 43.94
C ARG A 863 -54.19 -23.55 44.42
N LEU A 864 -52.99 -23.70 43.86
CA LEU A 864 -51.98 -24.68 44.33
C LEU A 864 -51.60 -24.41 45.79
N LEU A 865 -51.32 -23.15 46.16
CA LEU A 865 -51.03 -22.76 47.54
C LEU A 865 -52.14 -23.19 48.51
N SER A 866 -53.41 -22.97 48.14
CA SER A 866 -54.56 -23.42 48.95
C SER A 866 -54.62 -24.94 49.14
N GLN A 867 -54.24 -25.71 48.13
CA GLN A 867 -54.21 -27.18 48.21
C GLN A 867 -53.10 -27.67 49.15
N VAL A 868 -51.88 -27.13 49.01
CA VAL A 868 -50.74 -27.44 49.89
C VAL A 868 -51.06 -27.08 51.34
N MET A 869 -51.65 -25.91 51.60
CA MET A 869 -52.00 -25.49 52.96
C MET A 869 -53.08 -26.40 53.58
N SER A 870 -54.08 -26.81 52.81
CA SER A 870 -55.10 -27.76 53.27
C SER A 870 -54.48 -29.12 53.67
N ARG A 871 -53.50 -29.61 52.90
CA ARG A 871 -52.79 -30.86 53.23
C ARG A 871 -51.90 -30.75 54.46
N LEU A 872 -51.15 -29.65 54.61
CA LEU A 872 -50.37 -29.38 55.82
C LEU A 872 -51.25 -29.33 57.08
N SER A 873 -52.45 -28.74 56.96
CA SER A 873 -53.43 -28.71 58.04
C SER A 873 -53.97 -30.11 58.37
N MET A 874 -54.24 -30.95 57.36
CA MET A 874 -54.68 -32.34 57.57
C MET A 874 -53.58 -33.22 58.20
N MET A 875 -52.30 -32.93 57.95
CA MET A 875 -51.17 -33.66 58.54
C MET A 875 -50.75 -33.15 59.93
N GLY A 876 -51.41 -32.12 60.48
CA GLY A 876 -51.04 -31.52 61.76
C GLY A 876 -49.67 -30.82 61.76
N GLN A 877 -49.15 -30.45 60.59
CA GLN A 877 -47.81 -29.86 60.42
C GLN A 877 -47.83 -28.33 60.24
N PHE A 878 -48.96 -27.69 60.56
CA PHE A 878 -49.15 -26.24 60.49
C PHE A 878 -48.87 -25.63 61.87
N GLU A 879 -47.67 -25.09 62.05
CA GLU A 879 -47.43 -24.06 63.06
C GLU A 879 -47.85 -22.70 62.47
N SER A 880 -48.44 -21.84 63.31
CA SER A 880 -49.17 -20.62 62.94
C SER A 880 -48.34 -19.56 62.22
#